data_AF-A0A661QBR1-F1
#
_entry.id   AF-A0A661QBR1-F1
#
_cell.length_a   1.000
_cell.length_b   1.000
_cell.length_c   1.000
_cell.angle_alpha   90.00
_cell.angle_beta   90.00
_cell.angle_gamma   90.00
#
_symmetry.space_group_name_H-M   'P 1'
#
loop_
_entity.id
_entity.type
_entity.pdbx_description
1 polymer ?
#
loop_
_entity_poly.entity_id
_entity_poly.type
_entity_poly.pdbx_seq_one_letter_code
_entity_poly.pdbx_strand_id
1 'polypeptide(L)'
;MMPRLKTVALFVVLVFVVMLRVAAAERCVQEFTFDTPDQQSVAALLSGRGEATIDRSNGNPKGCLLLRESGKFILNQGFQTKHGYTYLVTYDCKTRGVLHSAVATVMLDRRLLSGDGIEQGGDVDWARHEFVFAGNGREARLALVLREGGEAWFDNIKVREFSRYPARVMVDASNSFLLRNADDVLLWFNYPVEKIFPDDPLPDGIQHRDAIEIDAAGNEREAFQLVLKPRAKSATVTINFSDLKGRNKISRENITCNPVAYVDVPQKSIFCPFGRPGLNPDPLPWREIIEAKPDVNNPVWITVRVPKGCPSGKYAGTVRIRGDIKLDIPLELRVRNFSIPEQPTIHAEAHFRLGGRSKALDDRPAEEILEDWFRNAREHRVEDNRNWIEHLPRDWVRVSNGRLIIDFKSFDAALDVALQRGVRFFYVPNLNLRGVRSRERVSLRRWLGLQPFSPEFERLYAEYCKRIGEHLKRRKLLDRAIFYPWDEPAPHEEETYIRICKLIKSGCPEARIFVYGSRLPNPKFYGLVSGWGCNLRHPFADIFARRLTERAKLGEIIGGYGNDRYRIDYPMAYHRLWGWTLKKYGMVHMGWWAVNVWGAEPWKDGLPRRRRGISVAPGSGFFLYPPRGETRKLANSIRWEAIADGMEDYEYLTILEQMLNARKRGEGTKRVREIISRVVKGSGAYLCSSSMSRVYELRRMIADEIESLAAR
;
A
#
# COMPACT_ATOMS: atom_id res chain seq x y z
N MET A 1 -45.47 -1.76 -36.04
CA MET A 1 -45.38 -0.32 -36.41
C MET A 1 -44.72 0.44 -35.25
N MET A 2 -43.68 1.23 -35.55
CA MET A 2 -42.94 2.14 -34.64
C MET A 2 -43.86 3.05 -33.79
N PRO A 3 -43.44 3.66 -32.64
CA PRO A 3 -42.05 4.10 -32.32
C PRO A 3 -41.60 3.96 -30.85
N ARG A 4 -40.34 3.54 -30.59
CA ARG A 4 -39.57 3.91 -29.37
C ARG A 4 -38.07 3.89 -29.66
N LEU A 5 -37.57 5.04 -30.13
CA LEU A 5 -36.13 5.28 -30.37
C LEU A 5 -35.81 6.72 -29.99
N LYS A 6 -36.05 7.09 -28.71
CA LYS A 6 -35.66 8.41 -28.15
C LYS A 6 -35.18 8.38 -26.68
N THR A 7 -34.89 7.24 -26.07
CA THR A 7 -34.45 7.18 -24.65
C THR A 7 -33.00 6.71 -24.45
N VAL A 8 -32.27 6.33 -25.50
CA VAL A 8 -30.85 5.91 -25.40
C VAL A 8 -29.87 7.05 -25.76
N ALA A 9 -30.37 8.18 -26.29
CA ALA A 9 -29.54 9.32 -26.68
C ALA A 9 -29.26 10.35 -25.57
N LEU A 10 -29.87 10.22 -24.39
CA LEU A 10 -29.63 11.14 -23.26
C LEU A 10 -28.58 10.64 -22.25
N PHE A 11 -28.14 9.39 -22.35
CA PHE A 11 -27.13 8.81 -21.46
C PHE A 11 -25.69 8.92 -22.02
N VAL A 12 -25.54 9.30 -23.29
CA VAL A 12 -24.23 9.41 -23.97
C VAL A 12 -23.71 10.86 -23.97
N VAL A 13 -24.54 11.86 -23.66
CA VAL A 13 -24.14 13.28 -23.58
C VAL A 13 -23.83 13.74 -22.14
N LEU A 14 -24.17 12.95 -21.12
CA LEU A 14 -23.81 13.24 -19.72
C LEU A 14 -22.46 12.64 -19.26
N VAL A 15 -21.84 11.79 -20.11
CA VAL A 15 -20.55 11.14 -19.82
C VAL A 15 -19.34 11.97 -20.29
N PHE A 16 -19.57 13.07 -21.04
CA PHE A 16 -18.49 13.92 -21.55
C PHE A 16 -18.26 15.23 -20.77
N VAL A 17 -19.02 15.50 -19.71
CA VAL A 17 -18.90 16.75 -18.90
C VAL A 17 -18.33 16.50 -17.48
N VAL A 18 -18.02 15.26 -17.11
CA VAL A 18 -17.48 14.91 -15.78
C VAL A 18 -15.94 14.83 -15.75
N MET A 19 -15.25 15.13 -16.86
CA MET A 19 -13.77 15.03 -16.95
C MET A 19 -13.00 16.28 -16.49
N LEU A 20 -13.65 17.40 -16.15
CA LEU A 20 -12.95 18.66 -15.80
C LEU A 20 -13.77 19.52 -14.83
N ARG A 21 -13.88 19.12 -13.55
CA ARG A 21 -14.22 20.05 -12.46
C ARG A 21 -13.49 19.66 -11.18
N VAL A 22 -12.20 20.02 -11.12
CA VAL A 22 -11.54 20.31 -9.85
C VAL A 22 -12.07 21.68 -9.41
N ALA A 23 -12.78 21.73 -8.28
CA ALA A 23 -13.40 22.94 -7.76
C ALA A 23 -12.34 23.85 -7.11
N ALA A 24 -11.95 24.84 -7.90
CA ALA A 24 -11.32 26.13 -7.64
C ALA A 24 -10.55 26.43 -8.94
N ALA A 25 -10.82 27.57 -9.58
CA ALA A 25 -10.30 27.89 -10.91
C ALA A 25 -8.76 27.91 -10.96
N GLU A 26 -8.13 26.77 -11.22
CA GLU A 26 -6.71 26.67 -11.52
C GLU A 26 -6.54 26.91 -13.02
N ARG A 27 -6.16 28.13 -13.38
CA ARG A 27 -5.81 28.47 -14.75
C ARG A 27 -4.50 27.74 -15.08
N CYS A 28 -4.57 26.71 -15.91
CA CYS A 28 -3.42 26.31 -16.73
C CYS A 28 -2.86 27.60 -17.34
N VAL A 29 -1.67 27.99 -16.88
CA VAL A 29 -1.09 29.30 -17.26
C VAL A 29 -0.55 29.20 -18.67
N GLN A 30 -0.04 28.02 -19.03
CA GLN A 30 0.56 27.72 -20.32
C GLN A 30 0.51 26.21 -20.59
N GLU A 31 0.20 25.81 -21.82
CA GLU A 31 0.36 24.43 -22.30
C GLU A 31 1.43 24.41 -23.40
N PHE A 32 2.42 23.52 -23.25
CA PHE A 32 3.41 23.21 -24.25
C PHE A 32 3.02 21.86 -24.86
N THR A 33 2.68 21.85 -26.15
CA THR A 33 2.51 20.60 -26.90
C THR A 33 3.77 20.34 -27.70
N PHE A 34 4.35 19.16 -27.48
CA PHE A 34 5.50 18.69 -28.24
C PHE A 34 4.92 17.85 -29.37
N ASP A 35 4.37 18.55 -30.37
CA ASP A 35 3.82 17.91 -31.56
C ASP A 35 4.91 17.03 -32.16
N THR A 36 4.57 15.78 -32.45
CA THR A 36 5.52 14.76 -32.90
C THR A 36 5.57 14.64 -34.44
N PRO A 37 6.07 15.63 -35.22
CA PRO A 37 6.36 15.32 -36.61
C PRO A 37 7.64 15.97 -37.18
N ASP A 38 8.83 15.66 -36.64
CA ASP A 38 10.05 15.57 -37.46
C ASP A 38 11.22 14.88 -36.71
N GLN A 39 12.17 14.34 -37.46
CA GLN A 39 13.46 13.90 -36.93
C GLN A 39 14.23 15.03 -36.25
N GLN A 40 13.90 16.29 -36.55
CA GLN A 40 14.45 17.49 -35.90
C GLN A 40 13.86 17.74 -34.51
N SER A 41 12.89 16.94 -34.03
CA SER A 41 12.32 17.07 -32.70
C SER A 41 13.18 16.37 -31.63
N VAL A 42 14.11 15.49 -32.04
CA VAL A 42 15.07 14.83 -31.16
C VAL A 42 16.44 15.48 -31.30
N ALA A 43 16.92 16.10 -30.22
CA ALA A 43 18.16 16.88 -30.17
C ALA A 43 19.42 16.03 -30.37
N ALA A 44 19.48 14.88 -29.68
CA ALA A 44 20.63 14.00 -29.64
C ALA A 44 20.33 12.72 -28.83
N LEU A 45 21.03 11.64 -29.16
CA LEU A 45 21.22 10.49 -28.27
C LEU A 45 22.23 10.88 -27.17
N LEU A 46 21.79 10.86 -25.92
CA LEU A 46 22.65 11.15 -24.76
C LEU A 46 23.55 9.98 -24.35
N SER A 47 23.04 8.76 -24.47
CA SER A 47 23.69 7.54 -24.03
C SER A 47 22.93 6.33 -24.55
N GLY A 48 23.64 5.26 -24.90
CA GLY A 48 23.05 4.00 -25.35
C GLY A 48 23.54 3.62 -26.73
N ARG A 49 22.86 2.63 -27.35
CA ARG A 49 23.14 2.16 -28.72
C ARG A 49 21.93 2.23 -29.64
N GLY A 50 20.77 2.57 -29.09
CA GLY A 50 19.50 2.58 -29.80
C GLY A 50 19.33 3.75 -30.76
N GLU A 51 18.30 3.64 -31.58
CA GLU A 51 17.91 4.63 -32.58
C GLU A 51 16.52 5.18 -32.27
N ALA A 52 16.29 6.46 -32.58
CA ALA A 52 14.98 7.10 -32.55
C ALA A 52 14.56 7.40 -33.99
N THR A 53 13.41 6.86 -34.40
CA THR A 53 12.85 7.00 -35.75
C THR A 53 11.39 7.42 -35.67
N ILE A 54 10.82 7.85 -36.80
CA ILE A 54 9.39 8.12 -36.90
C ILE A 54 8.72 6.90 -37.53
N ASP A 55 7.79 6.30 -36.80
CA ASP A 55 6.98 5.18 -37.31
C ASP A 55 5.62 5.68 -37.80
N ARG A 56 5.30 5.39 -39.06
CA ARG A 56 4.04 5.75 -39.76
C ARG A 56 3.20 4.53 -40.15
N SER A 57 3.62 3.33 -39.76
CA SER A 57 3.07 2.06 -40.25
C SER A 57 1.63 1.74 -39.79
N ASN A 58 1.11 2.43 -38.76
CA ASN A 58 -0.19 2.13 -38.14
C ASN A 58 -1.34 3.08 -38.52
N GLY A 59 -1.30 3.71 -39.70
CA GLY A 59 -2.40 4.58 -40.16
C GLY A 59 -2.53 5.92 -39.44
N ASN A 60 -1.53 6.32 -38.64
CA ASN A 60 -1.37 7.68 -38.12
C ASN A 60 -0.59 8.51 -39.17
N PRO A 61 -1.22 9.47 -39.89
CA PRO A 61 -0.56 10.26 -40.93
C PRO A 61 0.58 11.13 -40.40
N LYS A 62 0.55 11.48 -39.09
CA LYS A 62 1.57 12.31 -38.43
C LYS A 62 2.80 11.49 -37.99
N GLY A 63 2.64 10.18 -37.80
CA GLY A 63 3.66 9.29 -37.23
C GLY A 63 3.81 9.44 -35.71
N CYS A 64 4.56 8.54 -35.09
CA CYS A 64 4.92 8.59 -33.67
C CYS A 64 6.40 8.28 -33.47
N LEU A 65 6.99 8.74 -32.37
CA LEU A 65 8.43 8.53 -32.13
C LEU A 65 8.67 7.11 -31.62
N LEU A 66 9.48 6.35 -32.35
CA LEU A 66 9.85 4.98 -32.06
C LEU A 66 11.31 4.89 -31.61
N LEU A 67 11.53 4.40 -30.39
CA LEU A 67 12.83 4.03 -29.87
C LEU A 67 13.04 2.53 -30.01
N ARG A 68 14.21 2.11 -30.50
CA ARG A 68 14.63 0.70 -30.55
C ARG A 68 15.85 0.45 -29.67
N GLU A 69 15.96 -0.76 -29.13
CA GLU A 69 17.05 -1.23 -28.28
C GLU A 69 17.18 -0.55 -26.91
N SER A 70 18.18 0.33 -26.72
CA SER A 70 18.40 1.05 -25.47
C SER A 70 19.05 2.40 -25.75
N GLY A 71 18.42 3.47 -25.31
CA GLY A 71 18.85 4.84 -25.60
C GLY A 71 18.12 5.88 -24.77
N LYS A 72 18.77 7.02 -24.58
CA LYS A 72 18.17 8.22 -23.98
C LYS A 72 18.20 9.34 -25.01
N PHE A 73 17.02 9.83 -25.39
CA PHE A 73 16.85 10.84 -26.43
C PHE A 73 16.25 12.10 -25.81
N ILE A 74 16.84 13.26 -26.10
CA ILE A 74 16.30 14.55 -25.63
C ILE A 74 15.42 15.14 -26.72
N LEU A 75 14.28 15.72 -26.35
CA LEU A 75 13.51 16.55 -27.27
C LEU A 75 14.16 17.94 -27.42
N ASN A 76 14.20 18.47 -28.64
CA ASN A 76 14.87 19.73 -28.97
C ASN A 76 14.26 20.95 -28.27
N GLN A 77 12.94 20.94 -28.08
CA GLN A 77 12.24 22.01 -27.40
C GLN A 77 12.48 21.94 -25.88
N GLY A 78 13.03 23.02 -25.33
CA GLY A 78 13.13 23.26 -23.88
C GLY A 78 12.11 24.28 -23.41
N PHE A 79 11.93 24.37 -22.08
CA PHE A 79 11.08 25.37 -21.44
C PHE A 79 11.70 25.82 -20.11
N GLN A 80 11.47 27.07 -19.71
CA GLN A 80 11.96 27.61 -18.44
C GLN A 80 10.95 27.32 -17.33
N THR A 81 11.43 26.78 -16.21
CA THR A 81 10.58 26.51 -15.05
C THR A 81 10.56 27.70 -14.09
N LYS A 82 9.44 27.95 -13.44
CA LYS A 82 9.28 29.03 -12.45
C LYS A 82 9.32 28.50 -11.03
N HIS A 83 9.93 29.24 -10.11
CA HIS A 83 9.89 28.90 -8.68
C HIS A 83 8.45 28.91 -8.16
N GLY A 84 8.07 27.85 -7.43
CA GLY A 84 6.74 27.73 -6.83
C GLY A 84 5.64 27.24 -7.78
N TYR A 85 5.95 27.06 -9.06
CA TYR A 85 5.03 26.50 -10.06
C TYR A 85 5.16 24.98 -10.09
N THR A 86 4.12 24.31 -10.57
CA THR A 86 4.12 22.86 -10.80
C THR A 86 3.78 22.57 -12.25
N TYR A 87 4.42 21.56 -12.81
CA TYR A 87 4.30 21.18 -14.20
C TYR A 87 3.77 19.75 -14.29
N LEU A 88 2.68 19.55 -15.04
CA LEU A 88 2.13 18.23 -15.37
C LEU A 88 2.60 17.83 -16.76
N VAL A 89 3.33 16.73 -16.84
CA VAL A 89 3.70 16.10 -18.11
C VAL A 89 2.70 14.98 -18.38
N THR A 90 2.14 14.93 -19.59
CA THR A 90 1.31 13.80 -20.06
C THR A 90 1.87 13.27 -21.36
N TYR A 91 1.83 11.96 -21.58
CA TYR A 91 2.27 11.34 -22.82
C TYR A 91 1.60 9.98 -23.03
N ASP A 92 1.46 9.55 -24.28
CA ASP A 92 0.99 8.21 -24.62
C ASP A 92 2.19 7.34 -24.98
N CYS A 93 2.23 6.11 -24.48
CA CYS A 93 3.32 5.17 -24.73
C CYS A 93 2.80 3.77 -25.05
N LYS A 94 3.37 3.16 -26.09
CA LYS A 94 3.21 1.75 -26.45
C LYS A 94 4.56 1.07 -26.38
N THR A 95 4.61 -0.18 -25.93
CA THR A 95 5.85 -0.95 -25.83
C THR A 95 5.67 -2.36 -26.37
N ARG A 96 6.75 -2.90 -26.97
CA ARG A 96 6.84 -4.30 -27.42
C ARG A 96 8.20 -4.86 -27.07
N GLY A 97 8.24 -5.98 -26.34
CA GLY A 97 9.47 -6.68 -26.00
C GLY A 97 10.41 -5.91 -25.07
N VAL A 98 9.94 -4.87 -24.37
CA VAL A 98 10.76 -4.06 -23.48
C VAL A 98 11.10 -4.86 -22.22
N LEU A 99 12.40 -5.09 -21.98
CA LEU A 99 12.90 -5.95 -20.90
C LEU A 99 13.07 -5.21 -19.58
N HIS A 100 13.43 -3.93 -19.65
CA HIS A 100 13.43 -3.03 -18.50
C HIS A 100 12.31 -2.02 -18.66
N SER A 101 12.54 -0.85 -19.26
CA SER A 101 11.48 0.15 -19.34
C SER A 101 11.65 1.18 -20.44
N ALA A 102 10.53 1.75 -20.86
CA ALA A 102 10.37 2.95 -21.63
C ALA A 102 9.73 4.05 -20.77
N VAL A 103 10.21 5.29 -20.83
CA VAL A 103 9.68 6.39 -20.02
C VAL A 103 9.95 7.75 -20.66
N ALA A 104 8.99 8.67 -20.55
CA ALA A 104 9.23 10.10 -20.73
C ALA A 104 9.52 10.74 -19.38
N THR A 105 10.59 11.52 -19.27
CA THR A 105 11.01 12.19 -18.03
C THR A 105 11.55 13.59 -18.32
N VAL A 106 11.84 14.36 -17.27
CA VAL A 106 12.38 15.73 -17.36
C VAL A 106 13.87 15.74 -17.04
N MET A 107 14.59 16.58 -17.77
CA MET A 107 15.97 16.96 -17.49
C MET A 107 15.99 18.41 -17.03
N LEU A 108 16.62 18.67 -15.87
CA LEU A 108 16.90 20.02 -15.38
C LEU A 108 18.41 20.25 -15.38
N ASP A 109 18.87 21.36 -15.96
CA ASP A 109 20.30 21.70 -16.09
C ASP A 109 21.15 20.52 -16.60
N ARG A 110 20.67 19.83 -17.64
CA ARG A 110 21.31 18.65 -18.26
C ARG A 110 21.43 17.43 -17.34
N ARG A 111 20.81 17.42 -16.16
CA ARG A 111 20.69 16.24 -15.30
C ARG A 111 19.29 15.64 -15.43
N LEU A 112 19.23 14.35 -15.72
CA LEU A 112 17.97 13.62 -15.70
C LEU A 112 17.43 13.62 -14.27
N LEU A 113 16.18 14.04 -14.11
CA LEU A 113 15.44 13.73 -12.90
C LEU A 113 15.08 12.24 -12.96
N SER A 114 15.88 11.45 -12.27
CA SER A 114 15.65 10.01 -12.18
C SER A 114 14.39 9.76 -11.33
N GLY A 115 13.32 9.27 -11.95
CA GLY A 115 12.16 8.75 -11.23
C GLY A 115 10.89 9.61 -11.24
N ASP A 116 10.85 10.68 -12.03
CA ASP A 116 9.63 11.50 -12.13
C ASP A 116 8.65 10.93 -13.17
N GLY A 117 9.13 10.32 -14.26
CA GLY A 117 8.27 9.66 -15.25
C GLY A 117 7.74 8.29 -14.81
N ILE A 118 6.51 7.95 -15.24
CA ILE A 118 5.95 6.59 -15.08
C ILE A 118 6.68 5.65 -16.04
N GLU A 119 7.42 4.67 -15.53
CA GLU A 119 8.11 3.69 -16.36
C GLU A 119 7.16 2.59 -16.86
N GLN A 120 7.20 2.27 -18.16
CA GLN A 120 6.43 1.20 -18.79
C GLN A 120 7.37 0.11 -19.32
N GLY A 121 7.12 -1.16 -19.01
CA GLY A 121 7.88 -2.29 -19.58
C GLY A 121 6.97 -3.40 -20.08
N GLY A 122 7.56 -4.39 -20.75
CA GLY A 122 6.84 -5.48 -21.39
C GLY A 122 6.08 -5.06 -22.66
N ASP A 123 5.06 -5.86 -22.99
CA ASP A 123 4.17 -5.64 -24.14
C ASP A 123 2.92 -4.92 -23.68
N VAL A 124 2.82 -3.63 -23.98
CA VAL A 124 1.71 -2.77 -23.56
C VAL A 124 1.27 -1.98 -24.79
N ASP A 125 -0.03 -2.05 -25.10
CA ASP A 125 -0.60 -1.21 -26.17
C ASP A 125 -0.63 0.27 -25.73
N TRP A 126 -1.14 1.18 -26.57
CA TRP A 126 -1.18 2.61 -26.23
C TRP A 126 -1.82 2.88 -24.85
N ALA A 127 -1.00 3.39 -23.93
CA ALA A 127 -1.42 3.78 -22.59
C ALA A 127 -1.02 5.23 -22.31
N ARG A 128 -1.92 5.98 -21.68
CA ARG A 128 -1.67 7.36 -21.25
C ARG A 128 -0.98 7.39 -19.90
N HIS A 129 0.14 8.09 -19.86
CA HIS A 129 0.96 8.34 -18.68
C HIS A 129 0.96 9.82 -18.33
N GLU A 130 1.15 10.10 -17.05
CA GLU A 130 1.24 11.45 -16.54
C GLU A 130 2.15 11.50 -15.31
N PHE A 131 2.83 12.62 -15.11
CA PHE A 131 3.58 12.88 -13.88
C PHE A 131 3.73 14.36 -13.62
N VAL A 132 3.98 14.73 -12.36
CA VAL A 132 4.14 16.12 -11.95
C VAL A 132 5.54 16.34 -11.38
N PHE A 133 6.10 17.52 -11.63
CA PHE A 133 7.35 17.96 -11.01
C PHE A 133 7.29 19.45 -10.65
N ALA A 134 8.08 19.85 -9.65
CA ALA A 134 8.14 21.22 -9.17
C ALA A 134 9.14 22.06 -9.97
N GLY A 135 8.74 23.26 -10.36
CA GLY A 135 9.62 24.22 -11.00
C GLY A 135 10.60 24.87 -10.02
N ASN A 136 11.82 25.13 -10.49
CA ASN A 136 12.91 25.61 -9.65
C ASN A 136 13.79 26.67 -10.32
N GLY A 137 13.23 27.40 -11.30
CA GLY A 137 13.96 28.48 -11.97
C GLY A 137 14.96 28.01 -13.03
N ARG A 138 14.95 26.71 -13.39
CA ARG A 138 15.93 26.11 -14.32
C ARG A 138 15.32 25.79 -15.67
N GLU A 139 16.19 25.65 -16.68
CA GLU A 139 15.82 25.13 -18.00
C GLU A 139 15.46 23.64 -17.86
N ALA A 140 14.28 23.30 -18.37
CA ALA A 140 13.78 21.94 -18.46
C ALA A 140 13.72 21.47 -19.91
N ARG A 141 14.04 20.19 -20.13
CA ARG A 141 13.82 19.48 -21.39
C ARG A 141 13.17 18.13 -21.11
N LEU A 142 12.41 17.61 -22.07
CA LEU A 142 11.91 16.25 -21.99
C LEU A 142 12.92 15.27 -22.56
N ALA A 143 13.06 14.13 -21.89
CA ALA A 143 13.88 13.01 -22.32
C ALA A 143 13.01 11.75 -22.44
N LEU A 144 13.15 11.05 -23.56
CA LEU A 144 12.54 9.76 -23.83
C LEU A 144 13.60 8.69 -23.66
N VAL A 145 13.35 7.74 -22.79
CA VAL A 145 14.33 6.76 -22.36
C VAL A 145 13.80 5.37 -22.60
N LEU A 146 14.49 4.59 -23.42
CA LEU A 146 14.36 3.15 -23.49
C LEU A 146 15.57 2.53 -22.79
N ARG A 147 15.37 1.90 -21.62
CA ARG A 147 16.47 1.41 -20.78
C ARG A 147 17.06 0.11 -21.28
N GLU A 148 16.23 -0.84 -21.70
CA GLU A 148 16.71 -2.17 -22.10
C GLU A 148 15.67 -2.92 -22.94
N GLY A 149 16.07 -3.27 -24.17
CA GLY A 149 15.37 -4.18 -25.07
C GLY A 149 14.08 -3.64 -25.68
N GLY A 150 13.69 -4.22 -26.81
CA GLY A 150 12.39 -4.01 -27.43
C GLY A 150 12.25 -2.70 -28.22
N GLU A 151 10.99 -2.32 -28.39
CA GLU A 151 10.51 -1.17 -29.13
C GLU A 151 9.56 -0.35 -28.25
N ALA A 152 9.69 0.97 -28.27
CA ALA A 152 8.82 1.87 -27.54
C ALA A 152 8.38 3.05 -28.41
N TRP A 153 7.07 3.22 -28.56
CA TRP A 153 6.46 4.34 -29.26
C TRP A 153 5.98 5.38 -28.25
N PHE A 154 6.21 6.65 -28.55
CA PHE A 154 5.75 7.79 -27.77
C PHE A 154 4.97 8.76 -28.66
N ASP A 155 3.86 9.25 -28.14
CA ASP A 155 2.97 10.20 -28.82
C ASP A 155 2.28 11.12 -27.80
N ASN A 156 1.59 12.18 -28.25
CA ASN A 156 0.77 13.09 -27.45
C ASN A 156 1.49 13.65 -26.20
N ILE A 157 2.77 14.00 -26.35
CA ILE A 157 3.60 14.53 -25.25
C ILE A 157 3.22 16.00 -25.01
N LYS A 158 2.76 16.30 -23.79
CA LYS A 158 2.35 17.64 -23.37
C LYS A 158 2.92 17.99 -22.01
N VAL A 159 3.20 19.27 -21.79
CA VAL A 159 3.53 19.84 -20.49
C VAL A 159 2.57 20.98 -20.20
N ARG A 160 1.88 20.94 -19.07
CA ARG A 160 1.01 22.00 -18.59
C ARG A 160 1.61 22.67 -17.38
N GLU A 161 1.73 23.99 -17.43
CA GLU A 161 2.19 24.84 -16.34
C GLU A 161 1.01 25.29 -15.47
N PHE A 162 1.16 25.15 -14.16
CA PHE A 162 0.20 25.62 -13.16
C PHE A 162 0.88 26.58 -12.20
N SER A 163 0.28 27.77 -12.02
CA SER A 163 0.73 28.80 -11.06
C SER A 163 0.73 28.27 -9.63
N ARG A 164 -0.24 27.42 -9.32
CA ARG A 164 -0.33 26.53 -8.17
C ARG A 164 -1.12 25.32 -8.66
N TYR A 165 -0.45 24.23 -9.04
CA TYR A 165 -1.13 22.93 -9.00
C TYR A 165 -1.44 22.67 -7.53
N PRO A 166 -2.51 21.94 -7.15
CA PRO A 166 -2.83 21.79 -5.75
C PRO A 166 -1.60 21.20 -5.08
N ALA A 167 -0.95 21.98 -4.21
CA ALA A 167 0.12 21.48 -3.36
C ALA A 167 -0.39 20.40 -2.39
N ARG A 168 -1.67 20.04 -2.51
CA ARG A 168 -2.50 19.30 -1.59
C ARG A 168 -3.67 18.66 -2.36
N VAL A 169 -3.98 17.39 -2.06
CA VAL A 169 -5.24 16.79 -2.50
C VAL A 169 -6.39 17.36 -1.68
N MET A 170 -7.36 17.97 -2.35
CA MET A 170 -8.58 18.49 -1.71
C MET A 170 -9.51 17.33 -1.34
N VAL A 171 -10.27 17.51 -0.27
CA VAL A 171 -11.33 16.58 0.14
C VAL A 171 -12.46 16.62 -0.88
N ASP A 172 -12.86 15.45 -1.39
CA ASP A 172 -13.83 15.29 -2.46
C ASP A 172 -15.27 15.24 -1.90
N ALA A 173 -16.17 16.01 -2.52
CA ALA A 173 -17.59 16.06 -2.17
C ALA A 173 -18.33 14.75 -2.46
N SER A 174 -17.83 13.89 -3.35
CA SER A 174 -18.42 12.57 -3.62
C SER A 174 -18.25 11.58 -2.45
N ASN A 175 -17.24 11.80 -1.61
CA ASN A 175 -16.96 11.00 -0.42
C ASN A 175 -17.42 11.66 0.88
N SER A 176 -17.97 12.87 0.80
CA SER A 176 -18.24 13.72 1.96
C SER A 176 -19.68 14.20 1.96
N PHE A 177 -20.33 14.21 3.13
CA PHE A 177 -21.72 14.62 3.25
C PHE A 177 -21.92 15.49 4.49
N LEU A 178 -22.64 16.58 4.29
CA LEU A 178 -23.03 17.51 5.34
C LEU A 178 -24.16 16.90 6.16
N LEU A 179 -23.99 16.84 7.48
CA LEU A 179 -25.00 16.36 8.43
C LEU A 179 -25.71 17.50 9.14
N ARG A 180 -24.98 18.58 9.43
CA ARG A 180 -25.53 19.77 10.08
C ARG A 180 -24.64 20.98 9.82
N ASN A 181 -25.25 22.11 9.48
CA ASN A 181 -24.60 23.41 9.44
C ASN A 181 -25.39 24.37 10.33
N ALA A 182 -24.89 24.63 11.53
CA ALA A 182 -25.51 25.53 12.50
C ALA A 182 -24.49 26.54 13.05
N ASP A 183 -24.98 27.53 13.79
CA ASP A 183 -24.16 28.61 14.36
C ASP A 183 -23.19 28.12 15.44
N ASP A 184 -23.49 26.99 16.09
CA ASP A 184 -22.66 26.38 17.13
C ASP A 184 -21.62 25.41 16.54
N VAL A 185 -22.04 24.57 15.58
CA VAL A 185 -21.20 23.52 15.01
C VAL A 185 -21.50 23.26 13.54
N LEU A 186 -20.43 23.07 12.76
CA LEU A 186 -20.47 22.42 11.46
C LEU A 186 -20.12 20.94 11.64
N LEU A 187 -20.99 20.06 11.15
CA LEU A 187 -20.85 18.61 11.24
C LEU A 187 -21.04 17.95 9.88
N TRP A 188 -20.10 17.11 9.51
CA TRP A 188 -20.11 16.36 8.27
C TRP A 188 -19.38 15.04 8.45
N PHE A 189 -19.58 14.10 7.54
CA PHE A 189 -18.83 12.85 7.53
C PHE A 189 -18.15 12.62 6.18
N ASN A 190 -17.11 11.80 6.21
CA ASN A 190 -16.29 11.43 5.06
C ASN A 190 -15.99 9.92 5.08
N TYR A 191 -16.04 9.27 3.93
CA TYR A 191 -15.53 7.91 3.81
C TYR A 191 -13.99 7.88 3.89
N PRO A 192 -13.36 6.87 4.52
CA PRO A 192 -11.94 6.83 4.92
C PRO A 192 -10.91 6.70 3.78
N VAL A 193 -11.09 7.43 2.68
CA VAL A 193 -10.15 7.51 1.54
C VAL A 193 -9.35 8.80 1.53
N GLU A 194 -9.60 9.70 2.48
CA GLU A 194 -9.05 11.05 2.57
C GLU A 194 -8.51 11.39 3.96
N LYS A 195 -7.53 12.27 4.00
CA LYS A 195 -7.02 12.86 5.24
C LYS A 195 -7.74 14.18 5.47
N ILE A 196 -8.38 14.32 6.62
CA ILE A 196 -9.00 15.58 7.04
C ILE A 196 -8.02 16.33 7.93
N PHE A 197 -7.47 17.43 7.42
CA PHE A 197 -6.54 18.28 8.16
C PHE A 197 -7.28 19.39 8.91
N PRO A 198 -6.62 20.07 9.88
CA PRO A 198 -7.27 21.06 10.72
C PRO A 198 -7.93 22.21 9.94
N ASP A 199 -7.33 22.60 8.82
CA ASP A 199 -7.68 23.76 8.01
C ASP A 199 -8.38 23.39 6.68
N ASP A 200 -8.77 22.12 6.49
CA ASP A 200 -9.55 21.78 5.29
C ASP A 200 -10.86 22.58 5.25
N PRO A 201 -11.17 23.20 4.10
CA PRO A 201 -12.49 23.77 3.89
C PRO A 201 -13.52 22.63 3.78
N LEU A 202 -14.79 22.99 3.96
CA LEU A 202 -15.87 22.10 3.57
C LEU A 202 -15.80 21.88 2.05
N PRO A 203 -15.90 20.63 1.54
CA PRO A 203 -15.83 20.36 0.11
C PRO A 203 -16.88 21.16 -0.69
N ASP A 204 -16.45 21.74 -1.81
CA ASP A 204 -17.34 22.43 -2.73
C ASP A 204 -18.35 21.45 -3.33
N GLY A 205 -19.64 21.79 -3.27
CA GLY A 205 -20.71 20.92 -3.76
C GLY A 205 -21.07 19.75 -2.83
N ILE A 206 -20.61 19.78 -1.57
CA ILE A 206 -21.02 18.80 -0.56
C ILE A 206 -22.55 18.68 -0.48
N GLN A 207 -23.05 17.45 -0.45
CA GLN A 207 -24.48 17.20 -0.35
C GLN A 207 -24.92 17.03 1.10
N HIS A 208 -26.13 17.48 1.41
CA HIS A 208 -26.77 17.20 2.69
C HIS A 208 -27.27 15.75 2.76
N ARG A 209 -27.13 15.14 3.94
CA ARG A 209 -27.71 13.84 4.30
C ARG A 209 -28.22 13.89 5.73
N ASP A 210 -29.36 13.27 5.97
CA ASP A 210 -29.94 13.16 7.31
C ASP A 210 -29.37 11.98 8.11
N ALA A 211 -28.67 11.06 7.43
CA ALA A 211 -28.10 9.85 8.00
C ALA A 211 -26.66 9.63 7.54
N ILE A 212 -25.88 8.94 8.38
CA ILE A 212 -24.60 8.35 8.00
C ILE A 212 -24.90 6.98 7.38
N GLU A 213 -24.54 6.79 6.12
CA GLU A 213 -24.80 5.55 5.38
C GLU A 213 -23.48 4.80 5.11
N ILE A 214 -23.41 3.55 5.55
CA ILE A 214 -22.24 2.67 5.32
C ILE A 214 -22.68 1.31 4.79
N ASP A 215 -21.74 0.60 4.21
CA ASP A 215 -22.00 -0.66 3.50
C ASP A 215 -20.85 -1.64 3.70
N ALA A 216 -21.16 -2.83 4.23
CA ALA A 216 -20.17 -3.86 4.50
C ALA A 216 -20.66 -5.28 4.23
N ALA A 217 -19.76 -6.17 3.82
CA ALA A 217 -19.95 -7.61 3.85
C ALA A 217 -19.91 -8.16 5.28
N GLY A 218 -20.41 -9.38 5.43
CA GLY A 218 -20.19 -10.11 6.68
C GLY A 218 -18.70 -10.34 6.94
N ASN A 219 -18.28 -10.27 8.21
CA ASN A 219 -16.89 -10.40 8.65
C ASN A 219 -15.95 -9.27 8.20
N GLU A 220 -16.49 -8.10 7.86
CA GLU A 220 -15.75 -6.90 7.45
C GLU A 220 -15.72 -5.83 8.55
N ARG A 221 -14.76 -4.90 8.45
CA ARG A 221 -14.71 -3.65 9.21
C ARG A 221 -14.94 -2.47 8.27
N GLU A 222 -16.01 -1.72 8.46
CA GLU A 222 -16.29 -0.53 7.65
C GLU A 222 -16.17 0.72 8.52
N ALA A 223 -15.36 1.67 8.08
CA ALA A 223 -15.07 2.90 8.82
C ALA A 223 -15.61 4.15 8.13
N PHE A 224 -15.78 5.22 8.91
CA PHE A 224 -16.03 6.58 8.43
C PHE A 224 -15.42 7.61 9.39
N GLN A 225 -15.18 8.81 8.89
CA GLN A 225 -14.72 9.94 9.67
C GLN A 225 -15.88 10.89 9.94
N LEU A 226 -16.26 11.08 11.20
CA LEU A 226 -17.18 12.13 11.62
C LEU A 226 -16.38 13.37 12.01
N VAL A 227 -16.64 14.51 11.37
CA VAL A 227 -15.84 15.73 11.55
C VAL A 227 -16.65 16.77 12.32
N LEU A 228 -16.21 17.07 13.54
CA LEU A 228 -16.75 18.16 14.35
C LEU A 228 -15.93 19.43 14.14
N LYS A 229 -16.58 20.51 13.73
CA LYS A 229 -15.98 21.83 13.65
C LYS A 229 -16.86 22.83 14.43
N PRO A 230 -16.65 22.94 15.75
CA PRO A 230 -17.26 24.00 16.55
C PRO A 230 -16.88 25.37 15.97
N ARG A 231 -17.79 26.34 15.94
CA ARG A 231 -17.49 27.68 15.38
C ARG A 231 -16.82 28.58 16.41
N ALA A 232 -17.57 29.02 17.42
CA ALA A 232 -17.11 30.10 18.32
C ALA A 232 -16.23 29.64 19.51
N LYS A 233 -16.45 28.44 20.06
CA LYS A 233 -15.78 27.97 21.28
C LYS A 233 -15.40 26.51 21.19
N SER A 234 -14.39 26.12 21.97
CA SER A 234 -14.08 24.70 22.17
C SER A 234 -15.30 23.96 22.71
N ALA A 235 -15.42 22.69 22.33
CA ALA A 235 -16.48 21.81 22.79
C ALA A 235 -15.86 20.52 23.34
N THR A 236 -16.34 20.08 24.50
CA THR A 236 -16.04 18.78 25.07
C THR A 236 -17.22 17.86 24.81
N VAL A 237 -16.98 16.76 24.11
CA VAL A 237 -18.03 15.81 23.74
C VAL A 237 -17.63 14.37 24.03
N THR A 238 -18.65 13.54 24.22
CA THR A 238 -18.57 12.08 24.15
C THR A 238 -19.44 11.59 23.01
N ILE A 239 -19.03 10.52 22.34
CA ILE A 239 -19.76 9.92 21.23
C ILE A 239 -20.10 8.49 21.59
N ASN A 240 -21.40 8.21 21.68
CA ASN A 240 -21.95 6.90 22.05
C ASN A 240 -22.81 6.36 20.91
N PHE A 241 -23.05 5.04 20.91
CA PHE A 241 -23.82 4.38 19.86
C PHE A 241 -24.96 3.55 20.44
N SER A 242 -26.06 3.47 19.70
CA SER A 242 -27.03 2.40 19.91
C SER A 242 -26.54 1.10 19.28
N ASP A 243 -27.17 -0.02 19.67
CA ASP A 243 -27.13 -1.22 18.84
C ASP A 243 -27.67 -0.89 17.43
N LEU A 244 -27.15 -1.57 16.39
CA LEU A 244 -27.73 -1.51 15.05
C LEU A 244 -28.77 -2.62 14.93
N LYS A 245 -30.01 -2.24 14.62
CA LYS A 245 -31.17 -3.15 14.57
C LYS A 245 -31.61 -3.34 13.13
N GLY A 246 -31.73 -4.59 12.71
CA GLY A 246 -32.27 -5.00 11.42
C GLY A 246 -32.97 -6.34 11.58
N ARG A 247 -32.70 -7.29 10.66
CA ARG A 247 -33.14 -8.68 10.82
C ARG A 247 -32.53 -9.37 12.05
N ASN A 248 -31.36 -8.93 12.47
CA ASN A 248 -30.73 -9.29 13.73
C ASN A 248 -30.21 -8.03 14.43
N LYS A 249 -29.41 -8.19 15.48
CA LYS A 249 -28.79 -7.12 16.24
C LYS A 249 -27.27 -7.17 16.09
N ILE A 250 -26.67 -6.06 15.65
CA ILE A 250 -25.23 -5.84 15.80
C ILE A 250 -25.05 -5.00 17.07
N SER A 251 -24.44 -5.61 18.08
CA SER A 251 -24.17 -4.95 19.36
C SER A 251 -23.29 -3.72 19.16
N ARG A 252 -23.57 -2.63 19.88
CA ARG A 252 -22.74 -1.42 19.91
C ARG A 252 -21.28 -1.70 20.28
N GLU A 253 -20.99 -2.81 20.96
CA GLU A 253 -19.62 -3.24 21.29
C GLU A 253 -18.79 -3.60 20.04
N ASN A 254 -19.43 -3.75 18.88
CA ASN A 254 -18.75 -3.88 17.58
C ASN A 254 -18.45 -2.52 16.91
N ILE A 255 -18.68 -1.41 17.61
CA ILE A 255 -18.42 -0.07 17.10
C ILE A 255 -17.31 0.56 17.93
N THR A 256 -16.19 0.89 17.28
CA THR A 256 -15.08 1.61 17.92
C THR A 256 -15.09 3.07 17.50
N CYS A 257 -14.65 3.95 18.39
CA CYS A 257 -14.65 5.39 18.19
C CYS A 257 -13.35 5.98 18.74
N ASN A 258 -12.57 6.61 17.88
CA ASN A 258 -11.26 7.15 18.22
C ASN A 258 -11.10 8.55 17.60
N PRO A 259 -10.82 9.61 18.39
CA PRO A 259 -10.48 10.90 17.79
C PRO A 259 -9.24 10.76 16.92
N VAL A 260 -9.16 11.48 15.81
CA VAL A 260 -7.97 11.53 14.95
C VAL A 260 -7.04 12.61 15.49
N ALA A 261 -5.89 12.20 16.01
CA ALA A 261 -4.86 13.13 16.46
C ALA A 261 -4.03 13.64 15.27
N TYR A 262 -3.32 14.75 15.50
CA TYR A 262 -2.40 15.32 14.53
C TYR A 262 -0.96 15.16 15.00
N VAL A 263 -0.07 14.77 14.09
CA VAL A 263 1.38 14.64 14.33
C VAL A 263 2.13 15.60 13.41
N ASP A 264 3.19 16.23 13.92
CA ASP A 264 4.01 17.15 13.13
C ASP A 264 4.90 16.38 12.15
N VAL A 265 4.93 16.88 10.90
CA VAL A 265 5.81 16.41 9.84
C VAL A 265 6.71 17.59 9.44
N PRO A 266 7.95 17.68 9.95
CA PRO A 266 8.77 18.88 9.80
C PRO A 266 9.23 19.11 8.35
N GLN A 267 9.32 18.03 7.57
CA GLN A 267 9.70 18.09 6.17
C GLN A 267 8.89 17.09 5.36
N LYS A 268 8.48 17.55 4.18
CA LYS A 268 7.83 16.74 3.16
C LYS A 268 8.73 15.59 2.71
N SER A 269 8.13 14.44 2.46
CA SER A 269 8.80 13.27 1.92
C SER A 269 9.24 13.46 0.48
N ILE A 270 10.44 12.95 0.17
CA ILE A 270 10.99 12.91 -1.18
C ILE A 270 10.07 12.03 -2.07
N PHE A 271 9.80 12.47 -3.29
CA PHE A 271 8.94 11.81 -4.30
C PHE A 271 7.43 11.82 -4.01
N CYS A 272 6.94 12.65 -3.08
CA CYS A 272 5.50 12.85 -2.91
C CYS A 272 5.11 14.27 -3.26
N PRO A 273 4.67 14.57 -4.49
CA PRO A 273 4.27 15.93 -4.86
C PRO A 273 3.09 16.46 -4.03
N PHE A 274 2.29 15.58 -3.42
CA PHE A 274 1.14 15.92 -2.57
C PHE A 274 1.42 15.91 -1.07
N GLY A 275 2.66 15.63 -0.67
CA GLY A 275 3.05 15.58 0.74
C GLY A 275 2.94 16.95 1.41
N ARG A 276 2.35 16.98 2.61
CA ARG A 276 2.15 18.20 3.40
C ARG A 276 3.06 18.22 4.64
N PRO A 277 3.97 19.19 4.80
CA PRO A 277 4.63 19.45 6.08
C PRO A 277 3.67 20.08 7.09
N GLY A 278 4.03 20.03 8.36
CA GLY A 278 3.22 20.47 9.49
C GLY A 278 2.32 19.36 10.04
N LEU A 279 1.21 19.75 10.68
CA LEU A 279 0.27 18.84 11.32
C LEU A 279 -0.44 17.94 10.30
N ASN A 280 -0.23 16.63 10.41
CA ASN A 280 -0.89 15.60 9.61
C ASN A 280 -1.80 14.74 10.49
N PRO A 281 -3.04 14.44 10.07
CA PRO A 281 -3.89 13.50 10.78
C PRO A 281 -3.29 12.10 10.67
N ASP A 282 -3.05 11.42 11.79
CA ASP A 282 -2.55 10.05 11.73
C ASP A 282 -2.94 9.16 12.91
N PRO A 283 -2.58 9.47 14.18
CA PRO A 283 -2.82 8.55 15.28
C PRO A 283 -4.31 8.48 15.67
N LEU A 284 -4.74 7.29 16.09
CA LEU A 284 -6.08 7.00 16.64
C LEU A 284 -5.98 6.67 18.14
N PRO A 285 -5.80 7.67 19.02
CA PRO A 285 -5.76 7.45 20.47
C PRO A 285 -7.06 6.85 21.02
N TRP A 286 -6.91 6.07 22.10
CA TRP A 286 -8.01 5.59 22.92
C TRP A 286 -8.46 6.69 23.89
N ARG A 287 -9.56 7.38 23.56
CA ARG A 287 -10.14 8.47 24.36
C ARG A 287 -11.65 8.42 24.29
N GLU A 288 -12.30 8.43 25.47
CA GLU A 288 -13.75 8.53 25.56
C GLU A 288 -14.23 9.98 25.42
N ILE A 289 -13.44 10.94 25.91
CA ILE A 289 -13.70 12.36 25.84
C ILE A 289 -12.94 12.97 24.67
N ILE A 290 -13.67 13.69 23.81
CA ILE A 290 -13.16 14.37 22.63
C ILE A 290 -13.21 15.88 22.89
N GLU A 291 -12.02 16.49 22.90
CA GLU A 291 -11.85 17.93 22.97
C GLU A 291 -11.78 18.49 21.55
N ALA A 292 -12.87 19.11 21.08
CA ALA A 292 -12.96 19.72 19.78
C ALA A 292 -12.59 21.21 19.86
N LYS A 293 -11.56 21.62 19.12
CA LYS A 293 -11.11 23.01 19.05
C LYS A 293 -12.00 23.83 18.08
N PRO A 294 -12.23 25.12 18.37
CA PRO A 294 -13.03 25.99 17.50
C PRO A 294 -12.34 26.22 16.15
N ASP A 295 -13.16 26.41 15.12
CA ASP A 295 -12.81 26.76 13.74
C ASP A 295 -11.78 25.85 13.04
N VAL A 296 -11.50 24.67 13.59
CA VAL A 296 -10.67 23.64 12.97
C VAL A 296 -11.42 22.31 12.91
N ASN A 297 -11.06 21.46 11.95
CA ASN A 297 -11.61 20.12 11.87
C ASN A 297 -11.09 19.25 13.03
N ASN A 298 -12.02 18.62 13.75
CA ASN A 298 -11.75 17.61 14.77
C ASN A 298 -12.38 16.29 14.31
N PRO A 299 -11.67 15.49 13.48
CA PRO A 299 -12.18 14.23 12.97
C PRO A 299 -12.20 13.16 14.05
N VAL A 300 -13.19 12.28 13.96
CA VAL A 300 -13.35 11.09 14.79
C VAL A 300 -13.51 9.91 13.86
N TRP A 301 -12.60 8.95 13.98
CA TRP A 301 -12.63 7.70 13.24
C TRP A 301 -13.57 6.72 13.93
N ILE A 302 -14.59 6.27 13.22
CA ILE A 302 -15.60 5.33 13.72
C ILE A 302 -15.56 4.09 12.84
N THR A 303 -15.38 2.92 13.44
CA THR A 303 -15.33 1.64 12.72
C THR A 303 -16.46 0.74 13.21
N VAL A 304 -17.25 0.19 12.28
CA VAL A 304 -18.28 -0.81 12.55
C VAL A 304 -17.79 -2.17 12.07
N ARG A 305 -17.68 -3.14 12.99
CA ARG A 305 -17.34 -4.52 12.68
C ARG A 305 -18.61 -5.35 12.44
N VAL A 306 -18.80 -5.86 11.24
CA VAL A 306 -19.92 -6.75 10.93
C VAL A 306 -19.55 -8.18 11.31
N PRO A 307 -20.27 -8.82 12.26
CA PRO A 307 -19.97 -10.20 12.64
C PRO A 307 -20.07 -11.16 11.46
N LYS A 308 -19.27 -12.23 11.48
CA LYS A 308 -19.40 -13.34 10.53
C LYS A 308 -20.80 -13.95 10.61
N GLY A 309 -21.42 -14.19 9.46
CA GLY A 309 -22.77 -14.77 9.40
C GLY A 309 -23.90 -13.80 9.78
N CYS A 310 -23.61 -12.50 9.96
CA CYS A 310 -24.63 -11.48 10.13
C CYS A 310 -25.61 -11.52 8.92
N PRO A 311 -26.93 -11.67 9.14
CA PRO A 311 -27.89 -11.72 8.03
C PRO A 311 -27.84 -10.44 7.19
N SER A 312 -27.88 -10.60 5.87
CA SER A 312 -27.92 -9.46 4.94
C SER A 312 -29.19 -8.64 5.09
N GLY A 313 -29.08 -7.33 4.84
CA GLY A 313 -30.18 -6.38 4.96
C GLY A 313 -29.75 -5.04 5.56
N LYS A 314 -30.74 -4.16 5.80
CA LYS A 314 -30.53 -2.86 6.44
C LYS A 314 -30.55 -2.99 7.96
N TYR A 315 -29.62 -2.31 8.61
CA TYR A 315 -29.52 -2.16 10.05
C TYR A 315 -29.47 -0.68 10.39
N ALA A 316 -30.32 -0.25 11.32
CA ALA A 316 -30.42 1.15 11.73
C ALA A 316 -30.01 1.33 13.18
N GLY A 317 -29.30 2.42 13.47
CA GLY A 317 -28.91 2.84 14.80
C GLY A 317 -28.72 4.35 14.88
N THR A 318 -28.03 4.80 15.92
CA THR A 318 -27.83 6.23 16.19
C THR A 318 -26.44 6.49 16.74
N VAL A 319 -25.75 7.47 16.16
CA VAL A 319 -24.58 8.13 16.73
C VAL A 319 -25.06 9.26 17.63
N ARG A 320 -24.68 9.21 18.92
CA ARG A 320 -25.14 10.13 19.95
C ARG A 320 -23.98 10.99 20.43
N ILE A 321 -23.97 12.26 20.06
CA ILE A 321 -23.03 13.26 20.57
C ILE A 321 -23.62 13.89 21.83
N ARG A 322 -22.86 13.89 22.93
CA ARG A 322 -23.27 14.44 24.23
C ARG A 322 -22.17 15.31 24.82
N GLY A 323 -22.53 16.30 25.64
CA GLY A 323 -21.62 17.28 26.23
C GLY A 323 -22.05 18.69 25.86
N ASP A 324 -21.08 19.51 25.44
CA ASP A 324 -21.33 20.89 24.97
C ASP A 324 -22.15 20.92 23.68
N ILE A 325 -21.99 19.89 22.84
CA ILE A 325 -22.81 19.64 21.65
C ILE A 325 -23.71 18.44 21.95
N LYS A 326 -25.01 18.58 21.65
CA LYS A 326 -26.01 17.51 21.81
C LYS A 326 -26.70 17.26 20.48
N LEU A 327 -26.50 16.06 19.93
CA LEU A 327 -27.07 15.67 18.65
C LEU A 327 -27.21 14.15 18.56
N ASP A 328 -28.29 13.70 17.93
CA ASP A 328 -28.48 12.32 17.53
C ASP A 328 -28.52 12.25 16.01
N ILE A 329 -27.68 11.39 15.44
CA ILE A 329 -27.51 11.23 13.99
C ILE A 329 -27.86 9.78 13.65
N PRO A 330 -28.83 9.54 12.77
CA PRO A 330 -29.10 8.20 12.24
C PRO A 330 -27.85 7.57 11.61
N LEU A 331 -27.61 6.30 11.93
CA LEU A 331 -26.58 5.46 11.32
C LEU A 331 -27.25 4.29 10.61
N GLU A 332 -27.10 4.22 9.30
CA GLU A 332 -27.64 3.17 8.46
C GLU A 332 -26.51 2.30 7.88
N LEU A 333 -26.56 1.01 8.18
CA LEU A 333 -25.64 0.02 7.65
C LEU A 333 -26.40 -0.95 6.73
N ARG A 334 -25.95 -1.09 5.48
CA ARG A 334 -26.33 -2.22 4.62
C ARG A 334 -25.32 -3.36 4.81
N VAL A 335 -25.79 -4.50 5.31
CA VAL A 335 -25.02 -5.75 5.31
C VAL A 335 -25.26 -6.48 3.99
N ARG A 336 -24.18 -6.70 3.23
CA ARG A 336 -24.22 -7.40 1.93
C ARG A 336 -24.50 -8.88 2.07
N ASN A 337 -25.04 -9.47 1.00
CA ASN A 337 -25.37 -10.90 0.91
C ASN A 337 -24.16 -11.81 0.60
N PHE A 338 -22.98 -11.42 1.07
CA PHE A 338 -21.78 -12.24 1.07
C PHE A 338 -20.92 -11.88 2.28
N SER A 339 -19.94 -12.72 2.58
CA SER A 339 -18.95 -12.47 3.64
C SER A 339 -17.55 -12.57 3.07
N ILE A 340 -16.64 -11.71 3.52
CA ILE A 340 -15.22 -11.89 3.24
C ILE A 340 -14.65 -13.02 4.10
N PRO A 341 -13.67 -13.78 3.59
CA PRO A 341 -13.22 -15.00 4.24
C PRO A 341 -12.61 -14.70 5.62
N GLU A 342 -12.73 -15.67 6.53
CA GLU A 342 -12.12 -15.57 7.85
C GLU A 342 -10.60 -15.61 7.77
N GLN A 343 -10.08 -16.49 6.91
CA GLN A 343 -8.67 -16.50 6.54
C GLN A 343 -8.47 -15.67 5.27
N PRO A 344 -7.70 -14.58 5.32
CA PRO A 344 -7.43 -13.78 4.13
C PRO A 344 -6.77 -14.62 3.02
N THR A 345 -7.15 -14.40 1.77
CA THR A 345 -6.54 -15.07 0.61
C THR A 345 -5.12 -14.59 0.37
N ILE A 346 -4.81 -13.36 0.79
CA ILE A 346 -3.46 -12.81 0.83
C ILE A 346 -2.76 -13.11 2.17
N HIS A 347 -1.47 -13.43 2.14
CA HIS A 347 -0.63 -13.47 3.34
C HIS A 347 0.00 -12.10 3.58
N ALA A 348 -0.60 -11.31 4.47
CA ALA A 348 -0.05 -10.04 4.91
C ALA A 348 0.74 -10.23 6.21
N GLU A 349 2.05 -9.96 6.19
CA GLU A 349 2.90 -10.05 7.38
C GLU A 349 3.35 -8.67 7.88
N ALA A 350 3.47 -8.54 9.20
CA ALA A 350 4.07 -7.38 9.84
C ALA A 350 4.96 -7.79 11.01
N HIS A 351 6.14 -7.18 11.08
CA HIS A 351 7.05 -7.39 12.20
C HIS A 351 6.79 -6.36 13.31
N PHE A 352 6.33 -6.83 14.46
CA PHE A 352 6.27 -6.02 15.67
C PHE A 352 7.58 -6.20 16.42
N ARG A 353 8.25 -5.13 16.85
CA ARG A 353 9.55 -5.24 17.50
C ARG A 353 9.41 -5.11 19.01
N LEU A 354 9.75 -6.18 19.74
CA LEU A 354 9.87 -6.15 21.21
C LEU A 354 11.32 -5.87 21.61
N GLY A 355 11.65 -4.61 21.91
CA GLY A 355 12.98 -4.27 22.42
C GLY A 355 13.47 -2.88 22.03
N GLY A 356 14.58 -2.45 22.65
CA GLY A 356 15.12 -1.12 22.43
C GLY A 356 14.10 -0.04 22.78
N ARG A 357 13.78 0.83 21.82
CA ARG A 357 12.88 1.96 22.08
C ARG A 357 11.42 1.57 22.23
N SER A 358 10.95 0.51 21.55
CA SER A 358 9.55 0.08 21.71
C SER A 358 9.28 -0.35 23.15
N LYS A 359 10.20 -1.13 23.74
CA LYS A 359 10.11 -1.52 25.16
C LYS A 359 10.29 -0.34 26.13
N ALA A 360 11.04 0.70 25.76
CA ALA A 360 11.18 1.90 26.57
C ALA A 360 9.91 2.78 26.57
N LEU A 361 9.12 2.73 25.50
CA LEU A 361 7.85 3.47 25.37
C LEU A 361 6.63 2.59 25.71
N ASP A 362 6.83 1.30 25.93
CA ASP A 362 5.83 0.31 26.35
C ASP A 362 6.43 -0.58 27.45
N ASP A 363 6.29 -0.13 28.68
CA ASP A 363 6.81 -0.74 29.90
C ASP A 363 5.95 -1.91 30.43
N ARG A 364 4.78 -2.18 29.82
CA ARG A 364 3.90 -3.31 30.18
C ARG A 364 4.62 -4.68 30.13
N PRO A 365 4.13 -5.71 30.84
CA PRO A 365 4.67 -7.06 30.73
C PRO A 365 4.73 -7.56 29.28
N ALA A 366 5.79 -8.29 28.92
CA ALA A 366 6.00 -8.75 27.54
C ALA A 366 4.82 -9.61 27.01
N GLU A 367 4.23 -10.44 27.87
CA GLU A 367 3.07 -11.27 27.52
C GLU A 367 1.83 -10.42 27.18
N GLU A 368 1.58 -9.35 27.93
CA GLU A 368 0.48 -8.41 27.66
C GLU A 368 0.71 -7.67 26.33
N ILE A 369 1.94 -7.22 26.09
CA ILE A 369 2.33 -6.56 24.84
C ILE A 369 2.11 -7.49 23.64
N LEU A 370 2.56 -8.74 23.75
CA LEU A 370 2.44 -9.71 22.66
C LEU A 370 0.98 -10.06 22.39
N GLU A 371 0.16 -10.25 23.44
CA GLU A 371 -1.28 -10.50 23.27
C GLU A 371 -2.00 -9.31 22.59
N ASP A 372 -1.67 -8.07 22.98
CA ASP A 372 -2.16 -6.85 22.33
C ASP A 372 -1.80 -6.82 20.84
N TRP A 373 -0.55 -7.18 20.49
CA TRP A 373 -0.07 -7.20 19.11
C TRP A 373 -0.72 -8.30 18.27
N PHE A 374 -0.84 -9.53 18.80
CA PHE A 374 -1.53 -10.61 18.09
C PHE A 374 -3.00 -10.29 17.85
N ARG A 375 -3.69 -9.70 18.85
CA ARG A 375 -5.06 -9.21 18.68
C ARG A 375 -5.13 -8.16 17.58
N ASN A 376 -4.27 -7.14 17.64
CA ASN A 376 -4.26 -6.05 16.66
C ASN A 376 -3.98 -6.57 15.24
N ALA A 377 -2.97 -7.43 15.06
CA ALA A 377 -2.65 -8.02 13.78
C ALA A 377 -3.85 -8.78 13.19
N ARG A 378 -4.49 -9.64 14.00
CA ARG A 378 -5.70 -10.39 13.61
C ARG A 378 -6.86 -9.50 13.20
N GLU A 379 -7.12 -8.44 13.98
CA GLU A 379 -8.20 -7.47 13.68
C GLU A 379 -7.99 -6.74 12.34
N HIS A 380 -6.74 -6.63 11.87
CA HIS A 380 -6.37 -5.95 10.63
C HIS A 380 -5.98 -6.93 9.51
N ARG A 381 -6.27 -8.23 9.67
CA ARG A 381 -5.97 -9.27 8.66
C ARG A 381 -4.47 -9.37 8.32
N VAL A 382 -3.62 -9.06 9.30
CA VAL A 382 -2.16 -9.16 9.22
C VAL A 382 -1.66 -10.20 10.23
N GLU A 383 -0.52 -10.81 9.95
CA GLU A 383 0.11 -11.82 10.81
C GLU A 383 1.45 -11.32 11.34
N ASP A 384 1.67 -11.51 12.65
CA ASP A 384 3.01 -11.45 13.25
C ASP A 384 3.62 -12.84 13.29
N ASN A 385 4.48 -13.11 12.32
CA ASN A 385 5.05 -14.42 12.08
C ASN A 385 6.49 -14.59 12.61
N ARG A 386 6.96 -13.64 13.44
CA ARG A 386 8.34 -13.62 13.96
C ARG A 386 8.41 -13.59 15.49
N ASN A 387 7.49 -12.92 16.17
CA ASN A 387 7.64 -12.73 17.62
C ASN A 387 7.45 -13.99 18.46
N TRP A 388 6.89 -15.06 17.92
CA TRP A 388 6.85 -16.35 18.62
C TRP A 388 8.25 -16.87 18.97
N ILE A 389 9.27 -16.47 18.19
CA ILE A 389 10.68 -16.81 18.43
C ILE A 389 11.20 -16.18 19.74
N GLU A 390 10.63 -15.04 20.17
CA GLU A 390 11.00 -14.38 21.43
C GLU A 390 10.57 -15.19 22.66
N HIS A 391 9.65 -16.15 22.50
CA HIS A 391 9.27 -17.10 23.56
C HIS A 391 10.22 -18.31 23.67
N LEU A 392 11.20 -18.46 22.77
CA LEU A 392 12.14 -19.57 22.83
C LEU A 392 13.24 -19.30 23.89
N PRO A 393 13.55 -20.28 24.76
CA PRO A 393 14.72 -20.21 25.64
C PRO A 393 15.99 -19.98 24.83
N ARG A 394 16.96 -19.18 25.30
CA ARG A 394 18.16 -18.85 24.50
C ARG A 394 18.99 -20.07 24.08
N ASP A 395 18.93 -21.15 24.85
CA ASP A 395 19.68 -22.40 24.69
C ASP A 395 18.85 -23.54 24.08
N TRP A 396 17.64 -23.26 23.58
CA TRP A 396 16.78 -24.24 22.90
C TRP A 396 17.49 -24.92 21.71
N VAL A 397 18.48 -24.26 21.11
CA VAL A 397 19.49 -24.88 20.25
C VAL A 397 20.88 -24.54 20.76
N ARG A 398 21.72 -25.56 20.91
CA ARG A 398 23.11 -25.38 21.32
C ARG A 398 24.01 -26.44 20.70
N VAL A 399 25.30 -26.12 20.61
CA VAL A 399 26.35 -27.07 20.27
C VAL A 399 27.08 -27.47 21.54
N SER A 400 27.23 -28.77 21.79
CA SER A 400 27.95 -29.31 22.94
C SER A 400 28.77 -30.52 22.49
N ASN A 401 30.08 -30.50 22.76
CA ASN A 401 31.02 -31.54 22.34
C ASN A 401 30.89 -31.90 20.83
N GLY A 402 30.80 -30.89 19.97
CA GLY A 402 30.65 -31.05 18.52
C GLY A 402 29.30 -31.61 18.04
N ARG A 403 28.31 -31.73 18.93
CA ARG A 403 26.97 -32.25 18.62
C ARG A 403 25.90 -31.17 18.74
N LEU A 404 24.92 -31.22 17.86
CA LEU A 404 23.76 -30.33 17.88
C LEU A 404 22.70 -30.87 18.86
N ILE A 405 22.27 -30.02 19.79
CA ILE A 405 21.17 -30.30 20.71
C ILE A 405 20.05 -29.32 20.38
N ILE A 406 18.83 -29.85 20.17
CA ILE A 406 17.62 -29.09 19.87
C ILE A 406 16.54 -29.53 20.86
N ASP A 407 15.99 -28.60 21.61
CA ASP A 407 14.82 -28.81 22.48
C ASP A 407 13.54 -28.54 21.69
N PHE A 408 12.97 -29.60 21.15
CA PHE A 408 11.69 -29.53 20.45
C PHE A 408 10.49 -29.28 21.37
N LYS A 409 10.61 -29.55 22.68
CA LYS A 409 9.51 -29.30 23.62
C LYS A 409 9.26 -27.80 23.77
N SER A 410 10.32 -27.03 24.01
CA SER A 410 10.24 -25.57 24.08
C SER A 410 9.88 -24.95 22.73
N PHE A 411 10.41 -25.51 21.63
CA PHE A 411 10.03 -25.10 20.27
C PHE A 411 8.53 -25.25 20.01
N ASP A 412 7.98 -26.43 20.31
CA ASP A 412 6.56 -26.73 20.09
C ASP A 412 5.68 -25.87 20.98
N ALA A 413 6.02 -25.68 22.25
CA ALA A 413 5.26 -24.83 23.16
C ALA A 413 5.16 -23.38 22.64
N ALA A 414 6.26 -22.79 22.17
CA ALA A 414 6.27 -21.43 21.63
C ALA A 414 5.51 -21.33 20.30
N LEU A 415 5.69 -22.30 19.40
CA LEU A 415 5.00 -22.33 18.12
C LEU A 415 3.50 -22.52 18.29
N ASP A 416 3.06 -23.40 19.20
CA ASP A 416 1.65 -23.72 19.42
C ASP A 416 0.86 -22.50 19.90
N VAL A 417 1.45 -21.67 20.75
CA VAL A 417 0.87 -20.38 21.16
C VAL A 417 0.63 -19.49 19.94
N ALA A 418 1.58 -19.41 19.01
CA ALA A 418 1.44 -18.61 17.79
C ALA A 418 0.35 -19.18 16.85
N LEU A 419 0.31 -20.51 16.70
CA LEU A 419 -0.70 -21.19 15.88
C LEU A 419 -2.12 -21.00 16.45
N GLN A 420 -2.29 -21.10 17.77
CA GLN A 420 -3.56 -20.85 18.46
C GLN A 420 -4.03 -19.40 18.30
N ARG A 421 -3.10 -18.45 18.20
CA ARG A 421 -3.38 -17.04 17.91
C ARG A 421 -3.62 -16.74 16.43
N GLY A 422 -3.59 -17.76 15.56
CA GLY A 422 -3.99 -17.66 14.15
C GLY A 422 -2.86 -17.41 13.16
N VAL A 423 -1.59 -17.50 13.57
CA VAL A 423 -0.43 -17.40 12.65
C VAL A 423 -0.48 -18.55 11.65
N ARG A 424 -0.59 -18.24 10.35
CA ARG A 424 -0.67 -19.25 9.28
C ARG A 424 0.70 -19.63 8.76
N PHE A 425 1.59 -18.66 8.56
CA PHE A 425 2.97 -18.91 8.14
C PHE A 425 3.94 -18.39 9.19
N PHE A 426 5.06 -19.08 9.41
CA PHE A 426 6.02 -18.70 10.45
C PHE A 426 7.45 -18.85 9.98
N TYR A 427 8.32 -17.95 10.45
CA TYR A 427 9.74 -17.99 10.12
C TYR A 427 10.47 -19.04 10.95
N VAL A 428 11.23 -19.92 10.30
CA VAL A 428 12.16 -20.82 10.99
C VAL A 428 13.30 -19.97 11.60
N PRO A 429 13.62 -20.10 12.89
CA PRO A 429 14.68 -19.32 13.51
C PRO A 429 16.02 -19.51 12.79
N ASN A 430 16.62 -18.41 12.32
CA ASN A 430 17.92 -18.44 11.63
C ASN A 430 19.13 -18.40 12.58
N LEU A 431 18.87 -18.31 13.90
CA LEU A 431 19.87 -18.30 14.98
C LEU A 431 21.02 -17.30 14.74
N ASN A 432 20.68 -16.10 14.26
CA ASN A 432 21.59 -14.99 13.97
C ASN A 432 22.58 -15.24 12.81
N LEU A 433 22.38 -16.25 11.96
CA LEU A 433 23.06 -16.31 10.67
C LEU A 433 22.56 -15.15 9.80
N ARG A 434 23.24 -14.01 9.90
CA ARG A 434 22.89 -12.75 9.20
C ARG A 434 24.15 -12.08 8.69
N GLY A 435 24.05 -11.52 7.48
CA GLY A 435 25.05 -10.61 6.94
C GLY A 435 25.16 -9.34 7.76
N VAL A 436 26.39 -8.91 8.04
CA VAL A 436 26.69 -7.57 8.55
C VAL A 436 26.77 -6.65 7.33
N ARG A 437 25.80 -5.75 7.16
CA ARG A 437 25.79 -4.77 6.07
C ARG A 437 27.11 -4.00 6.05
N SER A 438 27.94 -4.31 5.06
CA SER A 438 29.20 -3.65 4.74
C SER A 438 29.20 -3.39 3.23
N ARG A 439 29.67 -2.21 2.81
CA ARG A 439 29.61 -1.78 1.40
C ARG A 439 30.53 -2.60 0.49
N GLU A 440 31.53 -3.27 1.06
CA GLU A 440 32.61 -3.90 0.28
C GLU A 440 32.97 -5.32 0.73
N ARG A 441 32.51 -5.77 1.91
CA ARG A 441 32.86 -7.09 2.46
C ARG A 441 31.65 -7.83 2.97
N VAL A 442 31.50 -9.08 2.56
CA VAL A 442 30.58 -10.02 3.17
C VAL A 442 31.16 -10.45 4.53
N SER A 443 30.44 -10.17 5.61
CA SER A 443 30.77 -10.70 6.93
C SER A 443 29.51 -11.33 7.53
N LEU A 444 29.62 -12.58 7.94
CA LEU A 444 28.55 -13.31 8.59
C LEU A 444 28.82 -13.38 10.09
N ARG A 445 27.78 -13.18 10.90
CA ARG A 445 27.86 -13.50 12.33
C ARG A 445 28.07 -14.99 12.53
N ARG A 446 28.81 -15.34 13.58
CA ARG A 446 29.00 -16.72 14.02
C ARG A 446 27.65 -17.35 14.37
N TRP A 447 27.42 -18.56 13.87
CA TRP A 447 26.21 -19.33 14.16
C TRP A 447 26.51 -20.30 15.29
N LEU A 448 25.85 -20.10 16.44
CA LEU A 448 26.13 -20.86 17.68
C LEU A 448 27.63 -20.89 18.06
N GLY A 449 28.34 -19.77 17.82
CA GLY A 449 29.77 -19.64 18.07
C GLY A 449 30.70 -20.14 16.96
N LEU A 450 30.16 -20.88 15.97
CA LEU A 450 30.92 -21.43 14.86
C LEU A 450 31.15 -20.40 13.74
N GLN A 451 32.33 -20.47 13.14
CA GLN A 451 32.65 -19.67 11.97
C GLN A 451 31.82 -20.17 10.77
N PRO A 452 31.03 -19.29 10.12
CA PRO A 452 30.28 -19.66 8.92
C PRO A 452 31.21 -20.24 7.85
N PHE A 453 30.74 -21.29 7.18
CA PHE A 453 31.46 -22.03 6.13
C PHE A 453 32.68 -22.84 6.58
N SER A 454 32.92 -22.99 7.89
CA SER A 454 33.80 -24.05 8.39
C SER A 454 33.17 -25.44 8.17
N PRO A 455 33.95 -26.52 8.04
CA PRO A 455 33.41 -27.88 7.88
C PRO A 455 32.43 -28.27 8.99
N GLU A 456 32.71 -27.86 10.23
CA GLU A 456 31.83 -28.11 11.37
C GLU A 456 30.52 -27.33 11.27
N PHE A 457 30.56 -26.05 10.89
CA PHE A 457 29.36 -25.25 10.63
C PHE A 457 28.49 -25.88 9.55
N GLU A 458 29.08 -26.25 8.39
CA GLU A 458 28.29 -26.79 7.28
C GLU A 458 27.59 -28.08 7.66
N ARG A 459 28.31 -28.99 8.34
CA ARG A 459 27.73 -30.22 8.86
C ARG A 459 26.58 -29.94 9.84
N LEU A 460 26.80 -29.10 10.86
CA LEU A 460 25.82 -28.88 11.93
C LEU A 460 24.64 -28.00 11.50
N TYR A 461 24.84 -27.06 10.59
CA TYR A 461 23.74 -26.24 10.05
C TYR A 461 22.85 -27.04 9.11
N ALA A 462 23.43 -27.91 8.27
CA ALA A 462 22.65 -28.86 7.47
C ALA A 462 21.88 -29.85 8.37
N GLU A 463 22.51 -30.36 9.45
CA GLU A 463 21.85 -31.19 10.45
C GLU A 463 20.68 -30.45 11.14
N TYR A 464 20.87 -29.17 11.49
CA TYR A 464 19.82 -28.32 12.03
C TYR A 464 18.63 -28.21 11.06
N CYS A 465 18.88 -27.83 9.81
CA CYS A 465 17.82 -27.72 8.80
C CYS A 465 17.09 -29.06 8.58
N LYS A 466 17.82 -30.18 8.57
CA LYS A 466 17.25 -31.52 8.47
C LYS A 466 16.32 -31.83 9.64
N ARG A 467 16.80 -31.68 10.88
CA ARG A 467 16.05 -32.03 12.08
C ARG A 467 14.82 -31.15 12.28
N ILE A 468 14.92 -29.85 12.00
CA ILE A 468 13.76 -28.94 11.99
C ILE A 468 12.76 -29.36 10.90
N GLY A 469 13.24 -29.62 9.68
CA GLY A 469 12.39 -30.03 8.56
C GLY A 469 11.62 -31.33 8.85
N GLU A 470 12.31 -32.37 9.34
CA GLU A 470 11.69 -33.65 9.72
C GLU A 470 10.69 -33.50 10.86
N HIS A 471 11.00 -32.67 11.86
CA HIS A 471 10.08 -32.39 12.96
C HIS A 471 8.81 -31.71 12.46
N LEU A 472 8.94 -30.66 11.66
CA LEU A 472 7.80 -29.94 11.10
C LEU A 472 7.00 -30.81 10.11
N LYS A 473 7.62 -31.75 9.39
CA LYS A 473 6.91 -32.75 8.59
C LYS A 473 6.06 -33.69 9.44
N ARG A 474 6.61 -34.25 10.52
CA ARG A 474 5.84 -35.08 11.47
C ARG A 474 4.64 -34.33 12.03
N ARG A 475 4.81 -33.02 12.25
CA ARG A 475 3.75 -32.11 12.70
C ARG A 475 2.81 -31.63 11.60
N LYS A 476 3.06 -31.94 10.32
CA LYS A 476 2.32 -31.42 9.14
C LYS A 476 2.30 -29.89 9.06
N LEU A 477 3.43 -29.25 9.37
CA LEU A 477 3.62 -27.80 9.41
C LEU A 477 4.74 -27.30 8.48
N LEU A 478 5.47 -28.19 7.78
CA LEU A 478 6.61 -27.77 6.95
C LEU A 478 6.20 -26.85 5.80
N ASP A 479 5.01 -27.05 5.23
CA ASP A 479 4.43 -26.17 4.22
C ASP A 479 4.17 -24.75 4.74
N ARG A 480 3.94 -24.59 6.04
CA ARG A 480 3.73 -23.29 6.70
C ARG A 480 5.03 -22.60 7.12
N ALA A 481 6.16 -23.30 7.04
CA ALA A 481 7.45 -22.82 7.52
C ALA A 481 8.23 -22.06 6.44
N ILE A 482 8.70 -20.85 6.78
CA ILE A 482 9.49 -19.99 5.89
C ILE A 482 10.94 -19.95 6.36
N PHE A 483 11.87 -20.36 5.50
CA PHE A 483 13.30 -20.21 5.71
C PHE A 483 13.75 -18.85 5.16
N TYR A 484 14.26 -17.99 6.04
CA TYR A 484 14.68 -16.62 5.69
C TYR A 484 16.13 -16.35 6.11
N PRO A 485 17.11 -16.79 5.29
CA PRO A 485 18.51 -16.71 5.66
C PRO A 485 19.09 -15.30 5.51
N TRP A 486 18.55 -14.47 4.63
CA TRP A 486 19.15 -13.18 4.28
C TRP A 486 18.11 -12.15 3.83
N ASP A 487 18.34 -10.90 4.20
CA ASP A 487 17.48 -9.75 3.88
C ASP A 487 18.14 -8.89 2.79
N GLU A 488 17.52 -8.81 1.62
CA GLU A 488 17.97 -8.01 0.46
C GLU A 488 19.45 -8.22 0.09
N PRO A 489 19.87 -9.45 -0.29
CA PRO A 489 21.27 -9.70 -0.66
C PRO A 489 21.72 -8.77 -1.79
N ALA A 490 22.80 -8.02 -1.56
CA ALA A 490 23.40 -7.16 -2.58
C ALA A 490 24.19 -7.98 -3.62
N PRO A 491 24.53 -7.42 -4.80
CA PRO A 491 25.23 -8.16 -5.85
C PRO A 491 26.50 -8.89 -5.40
N HIS A 492 27.30 -8.28 -4.51
CA HIS A 492 28.51 -8.89 -3.96
C HIS A 492 28.23 -9.97 -2.88
N GLU A 493 26.98 -10.13 -2.44
CA GLU A 493 26.56 -11.10 -1.43
C GLU A 493 25.88 -12.34 -2.05
N GLU A 494 25.59 -12.32 -3.36
CA GLU A 494 24.78 -13.33 -4.04
C GLU A 494 25.37 -14.74 -3.95
N GLU A 495 26.70 -14.90 -4.11
CA GLU A 495 27.36 -16.21 -4.02
C GLU A 495 27.26 -16.81 -2.62
N THR A 496 27.42 -15.96 -1.60
CA THR A 496 27.26 -16.35 -0.20
C THR A 496 25.81 -16.76 0.07
N TYR A 497 24.86 -16.00 -0.44
CA TYR A 497 23.44 -16.31 -0.33
C TYR A 497 23.09 -17.66 -0.98
N ILE A 498 23.61 -17.92 -2.19
CA ILE A 498 23.44 -19.19 -2.91
C ILE A 498 24.00 -20.36 -2.10
N ARG A 499 25.21 -20.20 -1.52
CA ARG A 499 25.82 -21.24 -0.68
C ARG A 499 24.95 -21.58 0.53
N ILE A 500 24.40 -20.56 1.21
CA ILE A 500 23.49 -20.77 2.33
C ILE A 500 22.20 -21.48 1.88
N CYS A 501 21.61 -21.08 0.75
CA CYS A 501 20.42 -21.74 0.22
C CYS A 501 20.68 -23.22 -0.10
N LYS A 502 21.82 -23.54 -0.74
CA LYS A 502 22.23 -24.92 -1.01
C LYS A 502 22.41 -25.73 0.28
N LEU A 503 22.96 -25.12 1.32
CA LEU A 503 23.15 -25.77 2.62
C LEU A 503 21.81 -26.02 3.35
N ILE A 504 20.85 -25.09 3.24
CA ILE A 504 19.48 -25.34 3.73
C ILE A 504 18.86 -26.51 2.97
N LYS A 505 18.97 -26.51 1.64
CA LYS A 505 18.41 -27.56 0.77
C LYS A 505 19.07 -28.93 0.96
N SER A 506 20.35 -29.00 1.32
CA SER A 506 21.00 -30.28 1.60
C SER A 506 20.48 -30.92 2.89
N GLY A 507 20.11 -30.11 3.89
CA GLY A 507 19.44 -30.58 5.10
C GLY A 507 17.94 -30.84 4.90
N CYS A 508 17.24 -29.93 4.21
CA CYS A 508 15.79 -29.97 3.99
C CYS A 508 15.45 -29.59 2.53
N PRO A 509 15.41 -30.55 1.60
CA PRO A 509 15.14 -30.28 0.18
C PRO A 509 13.81 -29.55 -0.09
N GLU A 510 12.78 -29.84 0.71
CA GLU A 510 11.44 -29.24 0.64
C GLU A 510 11.33 -27.87 1.33
N ALA A 511 12.41 -27.33 1.89
CA ALA A 511 12.38 -26.04 2.58
C ALA A 511 11.88 -24.92 1.65
N ARG A 512 10.87 -24.17 2.10
CA ARG A 512 10.40 -22.96 1.42
C ARG A 512 11.30 -21.79 1.79
N ILE A 513 12.22 -21.44 0.90
CA ILE A 513 13.14 -20.31 1.11
C ILE A 513 12.50 -19.06 0.49
N PHE A 514 12.33 -18.01 1.29
CA PHE A 514 11.79 -16.73 0.83
C PHE A 514 12.90 -15.68 0.81
N VAL A 515 12.87 -14.76 -0.16
CA VAL A 515 13.85 -13.67 -0.26
C VAL A 515 13.16 -12.34 -0.53
N TYR A 516 13.45 -11.32 0.28
CA TYR A 516 13.15 -9.94 -0.07
C TYR A 516 14.30 -9.39 -0.92
N GLY A 517 13.99 -8.78 -2.04
CA GLY A 517 14.98 -8.28 -3.00
C GLY A 517 14.65 -6.87 -3.47
N SER A 518 15.69 -6.12 -3.83
CA SER A 518 15.58 -4.69 -4.14
C SER A 518 14.74 -4.38 -5.38
N ARG A 519 14.51 -5.34 -6.30
CA ARG A 519 13.73 -5.12 -7.55
C ARG A 519 12.99 -6.35 -8.07
N LEU A 520 13.70 -7.45 -8.33
CA LEU A 520 13.25 -8.53 -9.23
C LEU A 520 13.52 -9.94 -8.66
N PRO A 521 12.73 -10.96 -9.06
CA PRO A 521 13.21 -12.32 -9.02
C PRO A 521 14.55 -12.44 -9.75
N ASN A 522 15.60 -12.70 -8.97
CA ASN A 522 16.98 -12.81 -9.46
C ASN A 522 17.17 -14.20 -10.08
N PRO A 523 17.46 -14.30 -11.39
CA PRO A 523 17.63 -15.59 -12.06
C PRO A 523 18.67 -16.51 -11.41
N LYS A 524 19.68 -15.95 -10.74
CA LYS A 524 20.71 -16.73 -10.03
C LYS A 524 20.14 -17.55 -8.85
N PHE A 525 18.95 -17.19 -8.35
CA PHE A 525 18.32 -17.88 -7.23
C PHE A 525 17.21 -18.85 -7.69
N TYR A 526 16.94 -18.96 -8.99
CA TYR A 526 15.92 -19.87 -9.52
C TYR A 526 16.21 -21.33 -9.13
N GLY A 527 15.16 -22.04 -8.70
CA GLY A 527 15.27 -23.41 -8.21
C GLY A 527 15.82 -23.53 -6.77
N LEU A 528 16.37 -22.46 -6.20
CA LEU A 528 16.82 -22.43 -4.80
C LEU A 528 15.77 -21.82 -3.87
N VAL A 529 15.10 -20.76 -4.32
CA VAL A 529 14.04 -20.07 -3.56
C VAL A 529 12.64 -20.50 -4.00
N SER A 530 11.68 -20.35 -3.10
CA SER A 530 10.26 -20.67 -3.31
C SER A 530 9.36 -19.44 -3.28
N GLY A 531 9.89 -18.28 -2.85
CA GLY A 531 9.12 -17.04 -2.83
C GLY A 531 9.96 -15.78 -2.87
N TRP A 532 9.32 -14.69 -3.31
CA TRP A 532 9.95 -13.42 -3.63
C TRP A 532 9.17 -12.26 -3.03
N GLY A 533 9.84 -11.43 -2.23
CA GLY A 533 9.35 -10.13 -1.79
C GLY A 533 9.91 -9.03 -2.70
N CYS A 534 9.08 -8.53 -3.62
CA CYS A 534 9.47 -7.54 -4.62
C CYS A 534 9.18 -6.12 -4.14
N ASN A 535 10.13 -5.21 -4.37
CA ASN A 535 9.97 -3.80 -3.99
C ASN A 535 9.07 -3.05 -4.99
N LEU A 536 7.95 -2.53 -4.51
CA LEU A 536 6.95 -1.80 -5.30
C LEU A 536 6.98 -0.28 -5.08
N ARG A 537 8.04 0.26 -4.46
CA ARG A 537 8.19 1.70 -4.17
C ARG A 537 8.18 2.62 -5.40
N HIS A 538 8.29 2.07 -6.60
CA HIS A 538 8.49 2.78 -7.86
C HIS A 538 7.69 2.08 -8.96
N PRO A 539 7.52 2.64 -10.17
CA PRO A 539 6.80 2.03 -11.31
C PRO A 539 7.35 0.67 -11.82
N PHE A 540 8.19 0.00 -11.05
CA PHE A 540 8.89 -1.24 -11.39
C PHE A 540 7.99 -2.47 -11.51
N ALA A 541 6.77 -2.48 -10.95
CA ALA A 541 5.97 -3.69 -11.00
C ALA A 541 5.39 -3.93 -12.40
N ASP A 542 4.98 -2.87 -13.11
CA ASP A 542 4.52 -2.96 -14.49
C ASP A 542 5.64 -3.45 -15.41
N ILE A 543 6.84 -2.90 -15.21
CA ILE A 543 8.08 -3.31 -15.88
C ILE A 543 8.33 -4.81 -15.79
N PHE A 544 8.04 -5.42 -14.63
CA PHE A 544 8.39 -6.81 -14.35
C PHE A 544 7.20 -7.77 -14.28
N ALA A 545 5.98 -7.28 -14.55
CA ALA A 545 4.73 -8.04 -14.41
C ALA A 545 4.77 -9.38 -15.15
N ARG A 546 5.40 -9.42 -16.33
CA ARG A 546 5.60 -10.65 -17.10
C ARG A 546 6.44 -11.68 -16.33
N ARG A 547 7.61 -11.28 -15.82
CA ARG A 547 8.49 -12.17 -15.07
C ARG A 547 7.82 -12.66 -13.79
N LEU A 548 7.14 -11.77 -13.06
CA LEU A 548 6.37 -12.12 -11.87
C LEU A 548 5.31 -13.19 -12.21
N THR A 549 4.57 -13.00 -13.30
CA THR A 549 3.56 -13.95 -13.79
C THR A 549 4.18 -15.30 -14.19
N GLU A 550 5.31 -15.29 -14.88
CA GLU A 550 6.04 -16.52 -15.28
C GLU A 550 6.53 -17.30 -14.06
N ARG A 551 7.07 -16.61 -13.04
CA ARG A 551 7.48 -17.26 -11.78
C ARG A 551 6.27 -17.80 -11.00
N ALA A 552 5.18 -17.05 -10.92
CA ALA A 552 3.95 -17.51 -10.27
C ALA A 552 3.38 -18.80 -10.90
N LYS A 553 3.47 -18.95 -12.23
CA LYS A 553 3.06 -20.19 -12.94
C LYS A 553 3.88 -21.42 -12.54
N LEU A 554 5.08 -21.24 -12.00
CA LEU A 554 5.92 -22.31 -11.47
C LEU A 554 5.58 -22.67 -10.01
N GLY A 555 4.53 -22.07 -9.44
CA GLY A 555 4.11 -22.29 -8.05
C GLY A 555 4.91 -21.49 -7.03
N GLU A 556 5.70 -20.51 -7.46
CA GLU A 556 6.44 -19.63 -6.54
C GLU A 556 5.54 -18.56 -5.93
N ILE A 557 5.78 -18.25 -4.66
CA ILE A 557 5.05 -17.22 -3.93
C ILE A 557 5.57 -15.85 -4.37
N ILE A 558 4.71 -15.05 -5.00
CA ILE A 558 5.03 -13.68 -5.37
C ILE A 558 4.42 -12.71 -4.38
N GLY A 559 5.26 -11.90 -3.74
CA GLY A 559 4.85 -10.89 -2.79
C GLY A 559 5.41 -9.51 -3.08
N GLY A 560 4.82 -8.50 -2.42
CA GLY A 560 5.17 -7.10 -2.58
C GLY A 560 5.46 -6.39 -1.26
N TYR A 561 6.38 -5.42 -1.27
CA TYR A 561 6.56 -4.47 -0.17
C TYR A 561 6.81 -3.06 -0.72
N GLY A 562 6.40 -2.02 0.01
CA GLY A 562 6.58 -0.63 -0.41
C GLY A 562 6.99 0.26 0.76
N ASN A 563 8.29 0.51 0.93
CA ASN A 563 8.78 1.29 2.09
C ASN A 563 8.37 2.78 2.08
N ASP A 564 7.86 3.27 0.97
CA ASP A 564 7.23 4.59 0.84
C ASP A 564 5.74 4.59 1.17
N ARG A 565 5.10 3.44 1.38
CA ARG A 565 3.73 3.34 1.88
C ARG A 565 3.63 3.61 3.39
N TYR A 566 4.75 3.78 4.08
CA TYR A 566 4.77 4.23 5.48
C TYR A 566 4.46 5.72 5.66
N ARG A 567 4.41 6.51 4.58
CA ARG A 567 4.62 7.95 4.69
C ARG A 567 3.41 8.67 5.25
N ILE A 568 3.59 9.31 6.41
CA ILE A 568 2.54 10.07 7.11
C ILE A 568 2.01 11.21 6.25
N ASP A 569 2.82 11.81 5.39
CA ASP A 569 2.41 12.93 4.56
C ASP A 569 1.82 12.50 3.21
N TYR A 570 1.76 11.21 2.88
CA TYR A 570 1.15 10.76 1.62
C TYR A 570 -0.38 10.76 1.70
N PRO A 571 -1.09 10.93 0.55
CA PRO A 571 -2.55 10.82 0.51
C PRO A 571 -3.07 9.49 1.09
N MET A 572 -4.28 9.49 1.64
CA MET A 572 -4.81 8.28 2.30
C MET A 572 -5.06 7.13 1.33
N ALA A 573 -5.57 7.41 0.13
CA ALA A 573 -5.71 6.39 -0.91
C ALA A 573 -4.40 5.69 -1.29
N TYR A 574 -3.23 6.32 -1.08
CA TYR A 574 -1.95 5.64 -1.28
C TYR A 574 -1.77 4.43 -0.35
N HIS A 575 -2.44 4.42 0.80
CA HIS A 575 -2.40 3.31 1.75
C HIS A 575 -3.48 2.28 1.38
N ARG A 576 -4.72 2.73 1.13
CA ARG A 576 -5.84 1.86 0.78
C ARG A 576 -5.68 1.12 -0.54
N LEU A 577 -5.17 1.78 -1.58
CA LEU A 577 -4.95 1.16 -2.89
C LEU A 577 -3.81 0.12 -2.89
N TRP A 578 -3.19 -0.16 -1.74
CA TRP A 578 -2.17 -1.20 -1.66
C TRP A 578 -2.70 -2.58 -2.01
N GLY A 579 -3.86 -2.99 -1.46
CA GLY A 579 -4.47 -4.28 -1.83
C GLY A 579 -4.85 -4.35 -3.31
N TRP A 580 -5.41 -3.27 -3.85
CA TRP A 580 -5.69 -3.14 -5.29
C TRP A 580 -4.43 -3.30 -6.15
N THR A 581 -3.33 -2.69 -5.71
CA THR A 581 -2.01 -2.79 -6.36
C THR A 581 -1.51 -4.23 -6.33
N LEU A 582 -1.57 -4.90 -5.18
CA LEU A 582 -1.16 -6.30 -5.05
C LEU A 582 -2.01 -7.21 -5.94
N LYS A 583 -3.34 -6.98 -5.99
CA LYS A 583 -4.25 -7.73 -6.86
C LYS A 583 -3.92 -7.53 -8.34
N LYS A 584 -3.58 -6.30 -8.76
CA LYS A 584 -3.17 -5.99 -10.14
C LYS A 584 -2.05 -6.92 -10.63
N TYR A 585 -1.08 -7.19 -9.78
CA TYR A 585 0.11 -7.98 -10.11
C TYR A 585 0.00 -9.46 -9.70
N GLY A 586 -1.17 -9.92 -9.27
CA GLY A 586 -1.37 -11.31 -8.82
C GLY A 586 -0.52 -11.68 -7.60
N MET A 587 -0.18 -10.70 -6.77
CA MET A 587 0.60 -10.94 -5.55
C MET A 587 -0.29 -11.52 -4.46
N VAL A 588 0.25 -12.51 -3.76
CA VAL A 588 -0.43 -13.27 -2.70
C VAL A 588 0.28 -13.13 -1.35
N HIS A 589 1.33 -12.32 -1.30
CA HIS A 589 2.07 -12.01 -0.08
C HIS A 589 2.39 -10.52 0.00
N MET A 590 2.35 -9.94 1.18
CA MET A 590 2.93 -8.61 1.44
C MET A 590 3.62 -8.57 2.79
N GLY A 591 4.64 -7.72 2.94
CA GLY A 591 5.37 -7.64 4.21
C GLY A 591 5.77 -6.24 4.66
N TRP A 592 5.59 -5.98 5.95
CA TRP A 592 6.08 -4.80 6.65
C TRP A 592 7.29 -5.15 7.53
N TRP A 593 8.45 -4.59 7.20
CA TRP A 593 9.70 -4.84 7.94
C TRP A 593 9.66 -4.40 9.42
N ALA A 594 8.77 -3.45 9.76
CA ALA A 594 8.37 -3.14 11.12
C ALA A 594 7.11 -2.26 11.18
N VAL A 595 6.32 -2.35 12.26
CA VAL A 595 5.13 -1.48 12.48
C VAL A 595 5.21 -0.57 13.70
N ASN A 596 6.29 -0.62 14.47
CA ASN A 596 6.47 0.11 15.73
C ASN A 596 7.91 0.63 15.98
N VAL A 597 8.65 1.03 14.93
CA VAL A 597 10.00 1.63 15.09
C VAL A 597 9.90 3.13 15.41
N TRP A 598 9.52 3.43 16.64
CA TRP A 598 9.19 4.78 17.06
C TRP A 598 10.36 5.76 17.17
N GLY A 599 10.06 7.04 16.94
CA GLY A 599 10.86 8.20 17.32
C GLY A 599 10.95 8.40 18.84
N ALA A 600 11.51 9.51 19.31
CA ALA A 600 11.55 9.81 20.74
C ALA A 600 10.15 10.18 21.26
N GLU A 601 9.42 11.01 20.52
CA GLU A 601 8.07 11.46 20.83
C GLU A 601 7.13 11.17 19.63
N PRO A 602 6.82 9.90 19.33
CA PRO A 602 6.05 9.55 18.12
C PRO A 602 4.68 10.23 18.05
N TRP A 603 4.07 10.55 19.19
CA TRP A 603 2.79 11.26 19.25
C TRP A 603 2.87 12.75 18.88
N LYS A 604 4.07 13.33 18.78
CA LYS A 604 4.31 14.74 18.42
C LYS A 604 5.09 14.87 17.12
N ASP A 605 6.11 14.04 16.93
CA ASP A 605 7.02 14.05 15.79
C ASP A 605 6.83 12.77 14.96
N GLY A 606 6.42 12.95 13.70
CA GLY A 606 6.21 11.87 12.74
C GLY A 606 7.51 11.22 12.24
N LEU A 607 8.68 11.74 12.62
CA LEU A 607 9.97 11.15 12.28
C LEU A 607 10.26 9.91 13.17
N PRO A 608 10.69 8.79 12.56
CA PRO A 608 11.06 7.60 13.32
C PRO A 608 12.44 7.77 13.98
N ARG A 609 12.91 6.73 14.66
CA ARG A 609 14.28 6.72 15.23
C ARG A 609 15.33 7.05 14.16
N ARG A 610 15.98 8.21 14.29
CA ARG A 610 17.16 8.57 13.48
C ARG A 610 18.24 7.50 13.66
N ARG A 611 18.60 6.81 12.57
CA ARG A 611 19.78 5.93 12.52
C ARG A 611 20.88 6.70 11.79
N ARG A 612 22.07 6.78 12.40
CA ARG A 612 23.25 7.54 11.90
C ARG A 612 23.34 7.46 10.36
N GLY A 613 23.09 8.58 9.68
CA GLY A 613 23.32 8.74 8.24
C GLY A 613 22.17 8.34 7.28
N ILE A 614 21.02 7.86 7.76
CA ILE A 614 19.86 7.59 6.89
C ILE A 614 18.81 8.68 7.15
N SER A 615 18.56 9.53 6.16
CA SER A 615 17.37 10.38 6.14
C SER A 615 16.13 9.47 6.14
N VAL A 616 15.49 9.36 7.31
CA VAL A 616 14.29 8.53 7.49
C VAL A 616 13.08 9.43 7.34
N ALA A 617 12.39 9.32 6.21
CA ALA A 617 11.20 10.12 5.95
C ALA A 617 10.05 9.76 6.91
N PRO A 618 9.10 10.68 7.12
CA PRO A 618 7.97 10.55 8.05
C PRO A 618 7.31 9.16 8.01
N GLY A 619 7.01 8.60 9.19
CA GLY A 619 6.34 7.31 9.34
C GLY A 619 7.18 6.06 9.08
N SER A 620 8.42 6.18 8.57
CA SER A 620 9.20 5.01 8.13
C SER A 620 9.38 3.96 9.23
N GLY A 621 8.79 2.78 9.04
CA GLY A 621 8.89 1.65 9.98
C GLY A 621 7.89 1.67 11.14
N PHE A 622 6.87 2.54 11.09
CA PHE A 622 5.75 2.45 12.01
C PHE A 622 4.41 2.87 11.40
N PHE A 623 3.37 2.12 11.76
CA PHE A 623 1.95 2.46 11.56
C PHE A 623 1.20 2.57 12.88
N LEU A 624 1.76 2.00 13.95
CA LEU A 624 1.15 1.96 15.27
C LEU A 624 1.84 2.99 16.16
N TYR A 625 1.15 3.41 17.21
CA TYR A 625 1.60 4.38 18.19
C TYR A 625 1.71 3.75 19.57
N PRO A 626 2.70 4.13 20.39
CA PRO A 626 2.91 3.50 21.69
C PRO A 626 1.72 3.74 22.62
N PRO A 627 1.45 2.81 23.54
CA PRO A 627 0.50 3.02 24.62
C PRO A 627 0.65 4.37 25.32
N ARG A 628 -0.50 4.96 25.65
CA ARG A 628 -0.59 6.29 26.26
C ARG A 628 -1.81 6.37 27.16
N GLY A 629 -1.71 7.19 28.20
CA GLY A 629 -2.83 7.51 29.08
C GLY A 629 -3.27 6.29 29.89
N GLU A 630 -4.46 6.39 30.48
CA GLU A 630 -4.97 5.40 31.44
C GLU A 630 -5.26 4.05 30.80
N THR A 631 -5.69 4.02 29.53
CA THR A 631 -6.01 2.77 28.83
C THR A 631 -4.78 1.91 28.56
N ARG A 632 -3.60 2.51 28.46
CA ARG A 632 -2.32 1.84 28.14
C ARG A 632 -2.41 0.83 26.96
N LYS A 633 -3.27 1.09 25.97
CA LYS A 633 -3.44 0.26 24.78
C LYS A 633 -2.61 0.78 23.60
N LEU A 634 -2.08 -0.11 22.78
CA LEU A 634 -1.50 0.24 21.49
C LEU A 634 -2.53 0.98 20.63
N ALA A 635 -2.12 2.06 19.98
CA ALA A 635 -3.01 2.88 19.15
C ALA A 635 -2.71 2.67 17.67
N ASN A 636 -3.77 2.61 16.86
CA ASN A 636 -3.66 2.52 15.41
C ASN A 636 -3.32 3.88 14.80
N SER A 637 -2.98 3.88 13.52
CA SER A 637 -3.06 5.07 12.68
C SER A 637 -4.16 4.91 11.64
N ILE A 638 -4.64 6.01 11.08
CA ILE A 638 -5.52 5.97 9.91
C ILE A 638 -4.85 5.26 8.72
N ARG A 639 -3.51 5.29 8.62
CA ARG A 639 -2.75 4.53 7.61
C ARG A 639 -2.87 3.02 7.82
N TRP A 640 -2.82 2.57 9.07
CA TRP A 640 -2.98 1.15 9.41
C TRP A 640 -4.39 0.66 9.06
N GLU A 641 -5.40 1.44 9.43
CA GLU A 641 -6.80 1.17 9.07
C GLU A 641 -7.00 1.15 7.55
N ALA A 642 -6.47 2.14 6.84
CA ALA A 642 -6.56 2.18 5.38
C ALA A 642 -5.87 0.99 4.69
N ILE A 643 -4.74 0.49 5.23
CA ILE A 643 -4.10 -0.73 4.71
C ILE A 643 -5.00 -1.95 4.94
N ALA A 644 -5.65 -2.05 6.11
CA ALA A 644 -6.59 -3.12 6.41
C ALA A 644 -7.81 -3.09 5.47
N ASP A 645 -8.41 -1.91 5.26
CA ASP A 645 -9.49 -1.71 4.27
C ASP A 645 -9.03 -2.19 2.88
N GLY A 646 -7.81 -1.84 2.49
CA GLY A 646 -7.23 -2.28 1.22
C GLY A 646 -7.11 -3.81 1.11
N MET A 647 -6.83 -4.51 2.23
CA MET A 647 -6.81 -5.97 2.24
C MET A 647 -8.23 -6.55 2.16
N GLU A 648 -9.24 -5.90 2.71
CA GLU A 648 -10.64 -6.31 2.56
C GLU A 648 -11.14 -6.06 1.12
N ASP A 649 -10.74 -4.95 0.50
CA ASP A 649 -10.96 -4.68 -0.93
C ASP A 649 -10.32 -5.77 -1.82
N TYR A 650 -9.16 -6.31 -1.44
CA TYR A 650 -8.53 -7.44 -2.15
C TYR A 650 -9.42 -8.69 -2.13
N GLU A 651 -10.09 -8.96 -1.02
CA GLU A 651 -11.01 -10.10 -0.90
C GLU A 651 -12.25 -9.91 -1.79
N TYR A 652 -12.80 -8.70 -1.87
CA TYR A 652 -13.90 -8.37 -2.79
C TYR A 652 -13.53 -8.67 -4.24
N LEU A 653 -12.36 -8.18 -4.68
CA LEU A 653 -11.84 -8.43 -6.02
C LEU A 653 -11.60 -9.93 -6.26
N THR A 654 -11.16 -10.66 -5.24
CA THR A 654 -10.90 -12.10 -5.33
C THR A 654 -12.19 -12.92 -5.44
N ILE A 655 -13.22 -12.58 -4.65
CA ILE A 655 -14.54 -13.22 -4.74
C ILE A 655 -15.13 -12.99 -6.14
N LEU A 656 -15.15 -11.74 -6.62
CA LEU A 656 -15.65 -11.42 -7.96
C LEU A 656 -14.89 -12.18 -9.06
N GLU A 657 -13.55 -12.20 -8.99
CA GLU A 657 -12.70 -12.92 -9.95
C GLU A 657 -13.06 -14.42 -9.97
N GLN A 658 -13.19 -15.05 -8.81
CA GLN A 658 -13.49 -16.47 -8.69
C GLN A 658 -14.87 -16.80 -9.24
N MET A 659 -15.90 -16.03 -8.88
CA MET A 659 -17.28 -16.27 -9.33
C MET A 659 -17.42 -16.16 -10.85
N LEU A 660 -16.78 -15.17 -11.47
CA LEU A 660 -16.78 -15.02 -12.92
C LEU A 660 -15.95 -16.10 -13.62
N ASN A 661 -14.77 -16.44 -13.08
CA ASN A 661 -13.93 -17.50 -13.64
C ASN A 661 -14.57 -18.89 -13.56
N ALA A 662 -15.42 -19.14 -12.55
CA ALA A 662 -16.21 -20.36 -12.44
C ALA A 662 -17.25 -20.50 -13.57
N ARG A 663 -17.77 -19.39 -14.10
CA ARG A 663 -18.68 -19.36 -15.25
C ARG A 663 -17.92 -19.47 -16.58
N LYS A 664 -16.84 -18.71 -16.72
CA LYS A 664 -15.96 -18.74 -17.89
C LYS A 664 -14.52 -18.40 -17.50
N ARG A 665 -13.62 -19.37 -17.68
CA ARG A 665 -12.20 -19.22 -17.34
C ARG A 665 -11.60 -17.97 -17.99
N GLY A 666 -11.02 -17.10 -17.17
CA GLY A 666 -10.33 -15.87 -17.58
C GLY A 666 -11.20 -14.63 -17.62
N GLU A 667 -12.53 -14.75 -17.54
CA GLU A 667 -13.45 -13.61 -17.54
C GLU A 667 -13.31 -12.76 -16.28
N GLY A 668 -13.23 -13.41 -15.11
CA GLY A 668 -13.03 -12.72 -13.83
C GLY A 668 -11.73 -11.94 -13.78
N THR A 669 -10.64 -12.54 -14.27
CA THR A 669 -9.33 -11.88 -14.33
C THR A 669 -9.35 -10.66 -15.25
N LYS A 670 -10.07 -10.75 -16.38
CA LYS A 670 -10.25 -9.61 -17.30
C LYS A 670 -11.06 -8.50 -16.63
N ARG A 671 -12.20 -8.84 -15.99
CA ARG A 671 -13.09 -7.88 -15.32
C ARG A 671 -12.39 -7.17 -14.17
N VAL A 672 -11.71 -7.89 -13.29
CA VAL A 672 -10.96 -7.31 -12.16
C VAL A 672 -9.85 -6.39 -12.65
N ARG A 673 -9.12 -6.75 -13.72
CA ARG A 673 -8.11 -5.87 -14.31
C ARG A 673 -8.72 -4.56 -14.85
N GLU A 674 -9.89 -4.64 -15.48
CA GLU A 674 -10.62 -3.46 -15.97
C GLU A 674 -11.09 -2.55 -14.83
N ILE A 675 -11.55 -3.13 -13.71
CA ILE A 675 -11.97 -2.35 -12.54
C ILE A 675 -10.76 -1.68 -11.90
N ILE A 676 -9.68 -2.44 -11.65
CA ILE A 676 -8.45 -1.93 -11.02
C ILE A 676 -7.83 -0.80 -11.85
N SER A 677 -7.84 -0.88 -13.19
CA SER A 677 -7.24 0.15 -14.05
C SER A 677 -7.90 1.52 -13.93
N ARG A 678 -9.11 1.61 -13.37
CA ARG A 678 -9.82 2.87 -13.11
C ARG A 678 -9.23 3.67 -11.94
N VAL A 679 -8.49 3.02 -11.04
CA VAL A 679 -7.90 3.63 -9.83
C VAL A 679 -6.39 3.39 -9.68
N VAL A 680 -5.86 2.30 -10.24
CA VAL A 680 -4.44 1.94 -10.24
C VAL A 680 -3.92 1.89 -11.67
N LYS A 681 -3.38 3.02 -12.15
CA LYS A 681 -2.77 3.12 -13.49
C LYS A 681 -1.39 2.43 -13.55
N GLY A 682 -0.60 2.46 -12.47
CA GLY A 682 0.72 1.84 -12.36
C GLY A 682 1.15 1.53 -10.92
N SER A 683 2.33 0.92 -10.69
CA SER A 683 2.79 0.65 -9.31
C SER A 683 3.26 1.89 -8.54
N GLY A 684 3.68 2.93 -9.26
CA GLY A 684 4.02 4.24 -8.71
C GLY A 684 2.83 5.19 -8.70
N ALA A 685 1.72 4.81 -8.07
CA ALA A 685 0.46 5.57 -8.06
C ALA A 685 0.53 6.86 -7.19
N TYR A 686 1.46 7.75 -7.51
CA TYR A 686 1.59 9.06 -6.87
C TYR A 686 0.43 10.00 -7.26
N LEU A 687 -0.30 9.72 -8.35
CA LEU A 687 -1.34 10.60 -8.90
C LEU A 687 -2.72 10.04 -8.54
N CYS A 688 -3.11 10.21 -7.27
CA CYS A 688 -4.35 9.68 -6.71
C CYS A 688 -5.53 10.65 -6.72
N SER A 689 -5.42 11.90 -7.19
CA SER A 689 -6.53 12.87 -7.04
C SER A 689 -7.83 12.42 -7.74
N SER A 690 -7.74 11.83 -8.94
CA SER A 690 -8.93 11.29 -9.65
C SER A 690 -9.33 9.87 -9.22
N SER A 691 -8.42 9.14 -8.56
CA SER A 691 -8.69 7.78 -8.04
C SER A 691 -9.42 7.81 -6.70
N MET A 692 -9.28 8.89 -5.92
CA MET A 692 -9.78 9.00 -4.54
C MET A 692 -11.30 9.06 -4.44
N SER A 693 -12.00 9.73 -5.37
CA SER A 693 -13.48 9.76 -5.42
C SER A 693 -14.10 8.41 -5.76
N ARG A 694 -13.35 7.52 -6.40
CA ARG A 694 -13.94 6.33 -7.04
C ARG A 694 -13.81 5.05 -6.25
N VAL A 695 -12.92 4.98 -5.23
CA VAL A 695 -12.68 3.71 -4.52
C VAL A 695 -13.97 3.16 -3.92
N TYR A 696 -14.75 3.99 -3.22
CA TYR A 696 -16.02 3.59 -2.62
C TYR A 696 -17.10 3.27 -3.66
N GLU A 697 -17.17 4.04 -4.74
CA GLU A 697 -18.07 3.77 -5.86
C GLU A 697 -17.77 2.39 -6.49
N LEU A 698 -16.50 2.13 -6.80
CA LEU A 698 -16.06 0.85 -7.38
C LEU A 698 -16.26 -0.31 -6.41
N ARG A 699 -16.02 -0.12 -5.12
CA ARG A 699 -16.27 -1.13 -4.09
C ARG A 699 -17.75 -1.51 -4.04
N ARG A 700 -18.66 -0.53 -4.07
CA ARG A 700 -20.11 -0.77 -4.15
C ARG A 700 -20.50 -1.49 -5.42
N MET A 701 -19.95 -1.10 -6.57
CA MET A 701 -20.17 -1.79 -7.85
C MET A 701 -19.72 -3.26 -7.79
N ILE A 702 -18.53 -3.54 -7.24
CA ILE A 702 -18.04 -4.91 -7.06
C ILE A 702 -19.00 -5.70 -6.18
N ALA A 703 -19.46 -5.12 -5.06
CA ALA A 703 -20.42 -5.76 -4.17
C ALA A 703 -21.76 -6.07 -4.86
N ASP A 704 -22.29 -5.13 -5.63
CA ASP A 704 -23.52 -5.31 -6.41
C ASP A 704 -23.36 -6.42 -7.47
N GLU A 705 -22.21 -6.49 -8.15
CA GLU A 705 -21.89 -7.56 -9.10
C GLU A 705 -21.81 -8.93 -8.42
N ILE A 706 -21.16 -9.03 -7.25
CA ILE A 706 -21.09 -10.26 -6.46
C ILE A 706 -22.50 -10.72 -6.07
N GLU A 707 -23.35 -9.83 -5.55
CA GLU A 707 -24.72 -10.15 -5.17
C GLU A 707 -25.56 -10.60 -6.39
N SER A 708 -25.42 -9.92 -7.53
CA SER A 708 -26.09 -10.32 -8.78
C SER A 708 -25.63 -11.68 -9.30
N LEU A 709 -24.35 -12.04 -9.11
CA LEU A 709 -23.82 -13.35 -9.49
C LEU A 709 -24.22 -14.45 -8.50
N ALA A 710 -24.55 -14.12 -7.26
CA ALA A 710 -25.04 -15.08 -6.26
C ALA A 710 -26.54 -15.38 -6.43
N ALA A 711 -27.30 -14.45 -7.01
CA ALA A 711 -28.74 -14.60 -7.25
C ALA A 711 -29.09 -15.40 -8.53
N ARG A 712 -28.12 -15.68 -9.40
CA ARG A 712 -28.26 -16.42 -10.67
C ARG A 712 -27.53 -17.73 -10.62
#